data_AF-A0A3P3Z5B3-F1
#
_entry.id   AF-A0A3P3Z5B3-F1
#
_cell.length_a   1.000
_cell.length_b   1.000
_cell.length_c   1.000
_cell.angle_alpha   90.00
_cell.angle_beta   90.00
_cell.angle_gamma   90.00
#
_symmetry.space_group_name_H-M   'P 1'
#
loop_
_entity.id
_entity.type
_entity.pdbx_description
1 polymer ?
#
loop_
_entity_poly.entity_id
_entity_poly.type
_entity_poly.pdbx_seq_one_letter_code
_entity_poly.pdbx_strand_id
1 'polypeptide(L)'
;MLRAVALVCVTAALLACLAAAAIHEDEQGLRDWMMHLVGNVQDSAVQVAANPQLLYVASEDGAVAAIAVGAYGGANLSWRQISSAVPLCVAAGSQAVLTVNNAGVVTLLDPSTGSIEVTYALQTVSATLQAAACSVDGSKGVVVTYDGTQLKRFEFSMASEEQSIPVAAYASPPGEVSKMYVAGTMLLVNYGGDSTAVLHLDTLAKVRSMAGSATSIAVDGHFTTRDAATLRSLPAKGPSSEIACPHCAIAVVRKAYTGESSGVVRVEVQKDTLRITYPNSDLTIPNTFNSSSAHVLVAFERSNGDVVALIKTSGHNLLLVSAMEGLLWRRFEALANVAVAAIVEPMETLDHFHFNKNILLVSRLGALYSIPIASMGTQVDFINDFSQELVAAMKVPSMAKVQVRELAVLNDGRAAVLYAASGATSGHIVIDLVERKVTSLLTSENAILSTLGLEVAADFSVRGSLPHGVFYTYVSHTASGTIEGYSISEEAGARPTWALQMPSAIVAHASGSEPLRTNVVNNLHVYPNISGKELVEEVRRTYPMRNVIAVAHYELSNEELPSLVITAIDVVTGSVLATSRHANVEGDVKMVIVEHAIVYYYLDANKMRYCFGVWELFEDDNSPVVSKAAGATIPQIIASFFVNTKREFSSRATRPPIVAVSTLGAFGGPLADMGVTTSLNAIARKSLVLAYATGRVAVVELRQLLAGNQIPMPNMKDRQMSHLLVPSFLFASHKYRLAFPRKITTEPTLLESSCHVLVSGLDLFYVRSSSGKPFDLLNSDFNKPLLITLVCGFAVLSVLVRYFVNRKVLNSAWQ
;
A
#
# COMPACT_ATOMS: atom_id res chain seq x y z
N MET A 1 -11.16 62.12 35.03
CA MET A 1 -10.20 62.14 33.90
C MET A 1 -9.05 61.16 34.06
N LEU A 2 -8.29 61.15 35.18
CA LEU A 2 -7.14 60.24 35.35
C LEU A 2 -7.45 58.74 35.17
N ARG A 3 -8.60 58.24 35.65
CA ARG A 3 -8.97 56.82 35.51
C ARG A 3 -9.27 56.39 34.06
N ALA A 4 -9.78 57.30 33.24
CA ALA A 4 -10.06 57.02 31.82
C ALA A 4 -8.78 57.04 30.98
N VAL A 5 -7.85 57.96 31.29
CA VAL A 5 -6.53 58.02 30.64
C VAL A 5 -5.70 56.79 30.98
N ALA A 6 -5.73 56.33 32.23
CA ALA A 6 -5.05 55.10 32.65
C ALA A 6 -5.58 53.85 31.90
N LEU A 7 -6.90 53.74 31.73
CA LEU A 7 -7.50 52.61 30.99
C LEU A 7 -7.08 52.60 29.51
N VAL A 8 -7.07 53.78 28.87
CA VAL A 8 -6.67 53.95 27.46
C VAL A 8 -5.19 53.63 27.25
N CYS A 9 -4.32 54.08 28.17
CA CYS A 9 -2.88 53.78 28.10
C CYS A 9 -2.57 52.29 28.31
N VAL A 10 -3.29 51.61 29.23
CA VAL A 10 -3.14 50.16 29.43
C VAL A 10 -3.63 49.38 28.22
N THR A 11 -4.74 49.79 27.60
CA THR A 11 -5.22 49.15 26.35
C THR A 11 -4.28 49.39 25.17
N ALA A 12 -3.70 50.59 25.05
CA ALA A 12 -2.73 50.89 23.99
C ALA A 12 -1.40 50.12 24.19
N ALA A 13 -0.97 49.92 25.43
CA ALA A 13 0.22 49.12 25.75
C ALA A 13 0.01 47.62 25.46
N LEU A 14 -1.19 47.08 25.75
CA LEU A 14 -1.55 45.69 25.42
C LEU A 14 -1.66 45.45 23.91
N LEU A 15 -2.11 46.45 23.14
CA LEU A 15 -2.20 46.43 21.68
C LEU A 15 -0.83 46.45 20.97
N ALA A 16 0.17 47.11 21.57
CA ALA A 16 1.51 47.26 21.00
C ALA A 16 2.42 46.02 21.18
N CYS A 17 2.02 45.05 22.00
CA CYS A 17 2.83 43.86 22.32
C CYS A 17 2.52 42.61 21.48
N LEU A 18 1.68 42.69 20.45
CA LEU A 18 1.42 41.55 19.57
C LEU A 18 2.51 41.47 18.49
N ALA A 19 3.56 40.72 18.79
CA ALA A 19 4.57 40.34 17.81
C ALA A 19 3.90 39.58 16.65
N ALA A 20 4.04 40.11 15.44
CA ALA A 20 3.64 39.43 14.21
C ALA A 20 4.60 38.25 13.97
N ALA A 21 4.17 37.04 14.32
CA ALA A 21 4.78 35.82 13.80
C ALA A 21 4.18 35.53 12.41
N ALA A 22 4.99 34.89 11.54
CA ALA A 22 4.69 34.65 10.13
C ALA A 22 3.31 34.01 9.88
N ILE A 23 2.68 34.39 8.76
CA ILE A 23 1.25 34.18 8.45
C ILE A 23 0.92 32.76 7.94
N HIS A 24 1.91 31.92 7.61
CA HIS A 24 1.67 30.56 7.11
C HIS A 24 2.57 29.56 7.81
N GLU A 25 1.98 28.68 8.62
CA GLU A 25 2.61 27.45 9.08
C GLU A 25 2.46 26.42 7.95
N ASP A 26 3.58 25.99 7.36
CA ASP A 26 3.59 24.90 6.39
C ASP A 26 3.25 23.60 7.12
N GLU A 27 2.14 22.95 6.75
CA GLU A 27 1.70 21.71 7.38
C GLU A 27 2.41 20.46 6.82
N GLN A 28 3.34 20.65 5.88
CA GLN A 28 4.18 19.60 5.31
C GLN A 28 4.91 18.81 6.40
N GLY A 29 4.70 17.48 6.44
CA GLY A 29 5.34 16.59 7.39
C GLY A 29 4.71 16.56 8.78
N LEU A 30 3.69 17.38 9.06
CA LEU A 30 2.99 17.37 10.36
C LEU A 30 1.93 16.27 10.44
N ARG A 31 1.33 15.89 9.31
CA ARG A 31 0.13 15.05 9.25
C ARG A 31 0.26 13.85 8.32
N ASP A 32 1.35 13.80 7.57
CA ASP A 32 1.67 12.74 6.63
C ASP A 32 2.95 12.03 7.07
N TRP A 33 2.97 10.72 6.87
CA TRP A 33 4.12 9.91 7.23
C TRP A 33 4.26 8.74 6.27
N MET A 34 5.47 8.20 6.23
CA MET A 34 5.81 7.08 5.38
C MET A 34 6.66 6.09 6.18
N MET A 35 6.30 4.81 6.09
CA MET A 35 7.08 3.72 6.66
C MET A 35 7.89 3.05 5.54
N HIS A 36 9.21 3.13 5.64
CA HIS A 36 10.13 2.53 4.69
C HIS A 36 10.47 1.09 5.07
N LEU A 37 10.13 0.15 4.19
CA LEU A 37 10.36 -1.28 4.38
C LEU A 37 11.30 -1.84 3.31
N VAL A 38 11.93 -2.97 3.60
CA VAL A 38 12.79 -3.72 2.68
C VAL A 38 12.08 -4.98 2.17
N GLY A 39 11.18 -5.54 2.98
CA GLY A 39 10.41 -6.73 2.66
C GLY A 39 11.14 -8.03 3.02
N ASN A 40 10.91 -9.08 2.23
CA ASN A 40 11.38 -10.43 2.52
C ASN A 40 12.89 -10.61 2.30
N VAL A 41 13.71 -10.30 3.30
CA VAL A 41 15.18 -10.43 3.24
C VAL A 41 15.61 -11.89 3.05
N GLN A 42 16.40 -12.17 2.01
CA GLN A 42 16.96 -13.50 1.69
C GLN A 42 18.44 -13.62 1.97
N ASP A 43 19.17 -12.53 1.77
CA ASP A 43 20.61 -12.50 1.95
C ASP A 43 21.05 -11.24 2.70
N SER A 44 22.19 -11.35 3.37
CA SER A 44 22.71 -10.26 4.20
C SER A 44 24.22 -10.27 4.32
N ALA A 45 24.80 -9.07 4.36
CA ALA A 45 26.21 -8.82 4.61
C ALA A 45 26.39 -7.80 5.74
N VAL A 46 27.60 -7.71 6.27
CA VAL A 46 27.96 -6.81 7.37
C VAL A 46 29.07 -5.90 6.87
N GLN A 47 29.03 -4.63 7.25
CA GLN A 47 30.11 -3.70 6.96
C GLN A 47 31.48 -4.23 7.42
N VAL A 48 32.47 -4.19 6.52
CA VAL A 48 33.84 -4.61 6.80
C VAL A 48 34.53 -3.55 7.66
N ALA A 49 34.36 -3.64 8.97
CA ALA A 49 34.93 -2.74 9.96
C ALA A 49 35.09 -3.45 11.32
N ALA A 50 35.97 -2.93 12.18
CA ALA A 50 36.12 -3.44 13.55
C ALA A 50 34.86 -3.24 14.41
N ASN A 51 34.12 -2.15 14.15
CA ASN A 51 32.83 -1.86 14.77
C ASN A 51 31.80 -1.55 13.67
N PRO A 52 31.18 -2.59 13.08
CA PRO A 52 30.20 -2.41 12.02
C PRO A 52 29.04 -1.54 12.47
N GLN A 53 28.75 -0.50 11.69
CA GLN A 53 27.61 0.39 11.89
C GLN A 53 26.47 0.07 10.93
N LEU A 54 26.74 -0.63 9.84
CA LEU A 54 25.77 -0.96 8.79
C LEU A 54 25.69 -2.46 8.51
N LEU A 55 24.46 -2.92 8.25
CA LEU A 55 24.10 -4.23 7.73
C LEU A 55 23.51 -4.05 6.34
N TYR A 56 23.99 -4.81 5.37
CA TYR A 56 23.44 -4.79 4.02
C TYR A 56 22.50 -5.98 3.85
N VAL A 57 21.35 -5.76 3.24
CA VAL A 57 20.32 -6.79 3.05
C VAL A 57 19.81 -6.77 1.62
N ALA A 58 19.51 -7.94 1.09
CA ALA A 58 18.84 -8.14 -0.20
C ALA A 58 17.51 -8.87 0.02
N SER A 59 16.44 -8.36 -0.59
CA SER A 59 15.06 -8.82 -0.40
C SER A 59 14.42 -9.30 -1.70
N GLU A 60 13.56 -10.33 -1.61
CA GLU A 60 12.78 -10.83 -2.75
C GLU A 60 11.86 -9.76 -3.35
N ASP A 61 11.48 -8.76 -2.55
CA ASP A 61 10.62 -7.67 -2.99
C ASP A 61 11.38 -6.59 -3.81
N GLY A 62 12.62 -6.86 -4.22
CA GLY A 62 13.39 -6.01 -5.12
C GLY A 62 14.24 -4.94 -4.43
N ALA A 63 14.43 -5.04 -3.11
CA ALA A 63 15.15 -4.05 -2.32
C ALA A 63 16.57 -4.52 -1.94
N VAL A 64 17.55 -3.64 -2.11
CA VAL A 64 18.89 -3.75 -1.51
C VAL A 64 19.08 -2.55 -0.59
N ALA A 65 19.41 -2.78 0.67
CA ALA A 65 19.40 -1.72 1.68
C ALA A 65 20.54 -1.83 2.69
N ALA A 66 20.95 -0.68 3.22
CA ALA A 66 21.77 -0.60 4.43
C ALA A 66 20.91 -0.23 5.64
N ILE A 67 20.99 -1.07 6.67
CA ILE A 67 20.31 -0.90 7.95
C ILE A 67 21.37 -0.65 9.02
N ALA A 68 21.24 0.45 9.74
CA ALA A 68 22.10 0.83 10.84
C ALA A 68 21.92 -0.09 12.05
N VAL A 69 23.04 -0.45 12.67
CA VAL A 69 23.09 -1.34 13.82
C VAL A 69 22.63 -0.61 15.10
N GLY A 70 23.03 0.65 15.29
CA GLY A 70 22.78 1.42 16.52
C GLY A 70 21.56 2.36 16.52
N ALA A 71 20.87 2.52 15.39
CA ALA A 71 19.68 3.36 15.31
C ALA A 71 18.40 2.54 15.57
N TYR A 72 17.37 3.17 16.16
CA TYR A 72 16.13 2.48 16.55
C TYR A 72 15.00 2.68 15.52
N GLY A 73 14.21 1.63 15.29
CA GLY A 73 12.95 1.69 14.52
C GLY A 73 13.13 2.04 13.04
N GLY A 74 12.12 2.67 12.41
CA GLY A 74 12.15 3.04 10.99
C GLY A 74 13.27 4.02 10.59
N ALA A 75 13.90 4.69 11.56
CA ALA A 75 15.03 5.60 11.36
C ALA A 75 16.38 4.86 11.15
N ASN A 76 16.40 3.53 11.28
CA ASN A 76 17.61 2.74 11.08
C ASN A 76 17.90 2.41 9.61
N LEU A 77 17.00 2.73 8.67
CA LEU A 77 17.29 2.55 7.25
C LEU A 77 18.20 3.70 6.77
N SER A 78 19.48 3.42 6.52
CA SER A 78 20.45 4.43 6.07
C SER A 78 20.24 4.79 4.61
N TRP A 79 20.09 3.78 3.76
CA TRP A 79 19.76 3.92 2.34
C TRP A 79 19.10 2.64 1.84
N ARG A 80 18.37 2.74 0.73
CA ARG A 80 17.95 1.58 -0.06
C ARG A 80 17.89 1.91 -1.54
N GLN A 81 18.12 0.89 -2.34
CA GLN A 81 17.88 0.85 -3.78
C GLN A 81 16.76 -0.13 -4.06
N ILE A 82 15.84 0.28 -4.94
CA ILE A 82 14.68 -0.51 -5.35
C ILE A 82 14.80 -0.82 -6.83
N SER A 83 14.63 -2.09 -7.19
CA SER A 83 14.63 -2.58 -8.56
C SER A 83 13.46 -3.53 -8.79
N SER A 84 12.95 -3.58 -10.02
CA SER A 84 11.97 -4.58 -10.43
C SER A 84 12.59 -5.98 -10.53
N ALA A 85 13.90 -6.06 -10.77
CA ALA A 85 14.64 -7.32 -10.76
C ALA A 85 15.01 -7.71 -9.32
N VAL A 86 14.82 -8.97 -8.98
CA VAL A 86 15.00 -9.48 -7.62
C VAL A 86 16.49 -9.63 -7.32
N PRO A 87 17.03 -8.96 -6.28
CA PRO A 87 18.40 -9.20 -5.83
C PRO A 87 18.52 -10.59 -5.20
N LEU A 88 19.47 -11.39 -5.68
CA LEU A 88 19.70 -12.77 -5.28
C LEU A 88 20.79 -12.91 -4.22
N CYS A 89 21.75 -11.98 -4.16
CA CYS A 89 22.81 -11.98 -3.15
C CYS A 89 23.31 -10.57 -2.85
N VAL A 90 23.90 -10.37 -1.67
CA VAL A 90 24.59 -9.13 -1.27
C VAL A 90 25.90 -9.46 -0.56
N ALA A 91 26.98 -8.80 -0.97
CA ALA A 91 28.31 -8.93 -0.38
C ALA A 91 28.88 -7.55 -0.05
N ALA A 92 29.63 -7.47 1.04
CA ALA A 92 30.21 -6.21 1.51
C ALA A 92 31.74 -6.26 1.44
N GLY A 93 32.34 -5.26 0.81
CA GLY A 93 33.76 -4.94 0.90
C GLY A 93 34.01 -3.70 1.76
N SER A 94 35.28 -3.33 1.90
CA SER A 94 35.68 -2.09 2.59
C SER A 94 35.33 -0.84 1.79
N GLN A 95 35.28 -0.93 0.46
CA GLN A 95 35.04 0.21 -0.44
C GLN A 95 33.73 0.12 -1.23
N ALA A 96 33.12 -1.06 -1.38
CA ALA A 96 31.91 -1.23 -2.17
C ALA A 96 31.01 -2.32 -1.60
N VAL A 97 29.71 -2.22 -1.89
CA VAL A 97 28.72 -3.28 -1.67
C VAL A 97 28.32 -3.84 -3.03
N LEU A 98 28.45 -5.15 -3.21
CA LEU A 98 28.14 -5.86 -4.45
C LEU A 98 26.81 -6.59 -4.30
N THR A 99 25.93 -6.42 -5.27
CA THR A 99 24.67 -7.18 -5.37
C THR A 99 24.49 -7.73 -6.78
N VAL A 100 23.81 -8.87 -6.90
CA VAL A 100 23.48 -9.49 -8.20
C VAL A 100 21.99 -9.75 -8.25
N ASN A 101 21.33 -9.37 -9.33
CA ASN A 101 19.90 -9.62 -9.51
C ASN A 101 19.61 -10.85 -10.39
N ASN A 102 18.35 -11.27 -10.40
CA ASN A 102 17.87 -12.42 -11.16
C ASN A 102 17.90 -12.21 -12.69
N ALA A 103 18.13 -10.98 -13.16
CA ALA A 103 18.37 -10.67 -14.57
C ALA A 103 19.86 -10.79 -14.96
N GLY A 104 20.75 -11.17 -14.04
CA GLY A 104 22.18 -11.30 -14.30
C GLY A 104 22.93 -9.99 -14.37
N VAL A 105 22.42 -8.93 -13.72
CA VAL A 105 23.12 -7.65 -13.57
C VAL A 105 23.79 -7.60 -12.20
N VAL A 106 25.08 -7.30 -12.21
CA VAL A 106 25.87 -7.01 -11.01
C VAL A 106 25.88 -5.50 -10.80
N THR A 107 25.64 -5.05 -9.57
CA THR A 107 25.67 -3.63 -9.21
C THR A 107 26.64 -3.45 -8.06
N LEU A 108 27.56 -2.49 -8.22
CA LEU A 108 28.41 -1.99 -7.14
C LEU A 108 27.80 -0.70 -6.60
N LEU A 109 27.70 -0.64 -5.28
CA LEU A 109 27.08 0.44 -4.53
C LEU A 109 28.10 1.01 -3.55
N ASP A 110 28.10 2.34 -3.41
CA ASP A 110 28.85 2.98 -2.32
C ASP A 110 28.27 2.52 -0.96
N PRO A 111 29.10 2.03 -0.03
CA PRO A 111 28.63 1.47 1.24
C PRO A 111 27.86 2.47 2.11
N SER A 112 28.18 3.76 2.02
CA SER A 112 27.66 4.80 2.92
C SER A 112 26.39 5.47 2.42
N THR A 113 26.26 5.65 1.11
CA THR A 113 25.17 6.39 0.45
C THR A 113 24.25 5.47 -0.35
N GLY A 114 24.72 4.28 -0.73
CA GLY A 114 24.01 3.38 -1.62
C GLY A 114 23.92 3.88 -3.05
N SER A 115 24.74 4.87 -3.45
CA SER A 115 24.79 5.31 -4.85
C SER A 115 25.36 4.21 -5.73
N ILE A 116 24.76 4.01 -6.91
CA ILE A 116 25.28 3.08 -7.91
C ILE A 116 26.58 3.65 -8.48
N GLU A 117 27.69 2.95 -8.26
CA GLU A 117 28.99 3.31 -8.83
C GLU A 117 29.14 2.77 -10.25
N VAL A 118 28.83 1.47 -10.42
CA VAL A 118 28.90 0.79 -11.71
C VAL A 118 27.97 -0.42 -11.76
N THR A 119 27.53 -0.75 -12.97
CA THR A 119 26.74 -1.95 -13.26
C THR A 119 27.39 -2.77 -14.35
N TYR A 120 27.48 -4.08 -14.15
CA TYR A 120 28.02 -5.04 -15.10
C TYR A 120 26.94 -6.04 -15.52
N ALA A 121 26.93 -6.45 -16.78
CA ALA A 121 26.13 -7.58 -17.24
C ALA A 121 26.93 -8.89 -17.15
N LEU A 122 26.36 -9.96 -16.61
CA LEU A 122 26.98 -11.27 -16.65
C LEU A 122 26.79 -11.87 -18.05
N GLN A 123 27.90 -12.21 -18.72
CA GLN A 123 27.85 -12.78 -20.06
C GLN A 123 27.09 -14.11 -20.06
N THR A 124 26.31 -14.38 -21.11
CA THR A 124 25.53 -15.62 -21.33
C THR A 124 24.30 -15.84 -20.45
N VAL A 125 23.86 -14.85 -19.68
CA VAL A 125 22.57 -14.91 -18.97
C VAL A 125 21.43 -14.56 -19.94
N SER A 126 20.82 -15.58 -20.54
CA SER A 126 19.65 -15.45 -21.42
C SER A 126 18.33 -15.83 -20.73
N ALA A 127 18.40 -16.33 -19.50
CA ALA A 127 17.25 -16.77 -18.70
C ALA A 127 17.34 -16.18 -17.28
N THR A 128 16.20 -16.13 -16.58
CA THR A 128 16.13 -15.65 -15.20
C THR A 128 16.89 -16.58 -14.27
N LEU A 129 17.87 -16.04 -13.54
CA LEU A 129 18.65 -16.78 -12.57
C LEU A 129 17.78 -17.19 -11.37
N GLN A 130 17.95 -18.43 -10.90
CA GLN A 130 17.21 -18.99 -9.77
C GLN A 130 17.92 -18.75 -8.44
N ALA A 131 19.26 -18.78 -8.44
CA ALA A 131 20.07 -18.52 -7.25
C ALA A 131 21.40 -17.86 -7.63
N ALA A 132 21.95 -17.07 -6.71
CA ALA A 132 23.28 -16.51 -6.83
C ALA A 132 23.96 -16.48 -5.45
N ALA A 133 25.28 -16.50 -5.45
CA ALA A 133 26.10 -16.19 -4.28
C ALA A 133 27.21 -15.25 -4.72
N CYS A 134 27.50 -14.25 -3.89
CA CYS A 134 28.54 -13.29 -4.17
C CYS A 134 29.46 -13.08 -2.98
N SER A 135 30.68 -12.69 -3.27
CA SER A 135 31.70 -12.34 -2.29
C SER A 135 32.57 -11.22 -2.82
N VAL A 136 33.13 -10.46 -1.89
CA VAL A 136 34.04 -9.36 -2.15
C VAL A 136 35.32 -9.62 -1.36
N ASP A 137 36.44 -9.69 -2.06
CA ASP A 137 37.78 -9.83 -1.45
C ASP A 137 38.69 -8.73 -1.96
N GLY A 138 38.94 -7.72 -1.11
CA GLY A 138 39.66 -6.51 -1.50
C GLY A 138 38.99 -5.79 -2.68
N SER A 139 39.70 -5.72 -3.81
CA SER A 139 39.22 -5.12 -5.07
C SER A 139 38.64 -6.13 -6.06
N LYS A 140 38.54 -7.41 -5.69
CA LYS A 140 37.99 -8.47 -6.54
C LYS A 140 36.57 -8.83 -6.13
N GLY A 141 35.68 -8.91 -7.13
CA GLY A 141 34.34 -9.46 -6.98
C GLY A 141 34.28 -10.88 -7.53
N VAL A 142 33.67 -11.80 -6.78
CA VAL A 142 33.37 -13.15 -7.26
C VAL A 142 31.87 -13.41 -7.16
N VAL A 143 31.29 -13.90 -8.24
CA VAL A 143 29.87 -14.22 -8.34
C VAL A 143 29.72 -15.64 -8.87
N VAL A 144 28.87 -16.44 -8.24
CA VAL A 144 28.43 -17.74 -8.74
C VAL A 144 26.93 -17.70 -8.95
N THR A 145 26.47 -18.02 -10.15
CA THR A 145 25.04 -18.03 -10.50
C THR A 145 24.55 -19.41 -10.89
N TYR A 146 23.25 -19.63 -10.75
CA TYR A 146 22.55 -20.82 -11.19
C TYR A 146 21.33 -20.43 -12.03
N ASP A 147 21.26 -20.94 -13.26
CA ASP A 147 20.18 -20.66 -14.22
C ASP A 147 19.11 -21.77 -14.28
N GLY A 148 19.15 -22.74 -13.37
CA GLY A 148 18.30 -23.93 -13.40
C GLY A 148 18.97 -25.15 -14.05
N THR A 149 20.11 -24.96 -14.72
CA THR A 149 20.84 -26.05 -15.39
C THR A 149 22.32 -26.08 -15.07
N GLN A 150 22.98 -24.93 -14.99
CA GLN A 150 24.43 -24.83 -14.80
C GLN A 150 24.78 -23.82 -13.72
N LEU A 151 25.83 -24.16 -12.96
CA LEU A 151 26.58 -23.23 -12.14
C LEU A 151 27.59 -22.51 -13.01
N LYS A 152 27.64 -21.18 -12.94
CA LYS A 152 28.62 -20.35 -13.66
C LYS A 152 29.31 -19.43 -12.66
N ARG A 153 30.64 -19.44 -12.66
CA ARG A 153 31.50 -18.55 -11.87
C ARG A 153 31.96 -17.39 -12.73
N PHE A 154 31.93 -16.20 -12.14
CA PHE A 154 32.41 -14.95 -12.71
C PHE A 154 33.39 -14.32 -11.71
N GLU A 155 34.52 -13.82 -12.20
CA GLU A 155 35.52 -13.09 -11.42
C GLU A 155 35.86 -11.82 -12.18
N PHE A 156 35.93 -10.70 -11.46
CA PHE A 156 36.26 -9.40 -12.05
C PHE A 156 36.92 -8.47 -11.04
N SER A 157 37.68 -7.50 -11.55
CA SER A 157 38.15 -6.36 -10.77
C SER A 157 37.04 -5.33 -10.66
N MET A 158 36.77 -4.81 -9.47
CA MET A 158 35.78 -3.75 -9.27
C MET A 158 36.16 -2.41 -9.93
N ALA A 159 37.43 -2.27 -10.33
CA ALA A 159 37.91 -1.13 -11.13
C ALA A 159 37.88 -1.41 -12.66
N SER A 160 37.23 -2.50 -13.10
CA SER A 160 37.16 -2.84 -14.52
C SER A 160 36.25 -1.86 -15.28
N GLU A 161 36.70 -1.45 -16.47
CA GLU A 161 35.92 -0.67 -17.43
C GLU A 161 35.07 -1.56 -18.37
N GLU A 162 35.19 -2.89 -18.25
CA GLU A 162 34.41 -3.82 -19.07
C GLU A 162 32.92 -3.72 -18.74
N GLN A 163 32.05 -3.72 -19.75
CA GLN A 163 30.59 -3.67 -19.53
C GLN A 163 29.99 -5.05 -19.23
N SER A 164 30.68 -6.12 -19.62
CA SER A 164 30.22 -7.51 -19.44
C SER A 164 31.30 -8.38 -18.84
N ILE A 165 30.95 -9.20 -17.85
CA ILE A 165 31.89 -10.09 -17.16
C ILE A 165 31.82 -11.48 -17.81
N PRO A 166 32.95 -12.05 -18.28
CA PRO A 166 32.98 -13.37 -18.89
C PRO A 166 32.86 -14.51 -17.87
N VAL A 167 32.40 -15.67 -18.35
CA VAL A 167 32.34 -16.90 -17.53
C VAL A 167 33.76 -17.41 -17.29
N ALA A 168 34.16 -17.50 -16.02
CA ALA A 168 35.47 -18.01 -15.60
C ALA A 168 35.49 -19.53 -15.45
N ALA A 169 34.42 -20.13 -14.92
CA ALA A 169 34.25 -21.57 -14.79
C ALA A 169 32.76 -21.94 -14.83
N TYR A 170 32.45 -23.18 -15.22
CA TYR A 170 31.08 -23.70 -15.20
C TYR A 170 31.05 -25.17 -14.74
N ALA A 171 29.95 -25.57 -14.13
CA ALA A 171 29.70 -26.94 -13.70
C ALA A 171 28.21 -27.27 -13.77
N SER A 172 27.86 -28.54 -13.98
CA SER A 172 26.46 -28.99 -13.90
C SER A 172 26.21 -29.58 -12.51
N PRO A 173 25.35 -28.98 -11.68
CA PRO A 173 25.03 -29.55 -10.38
C PRO A 173 24.22 -30.85 -10.53
N PRO A 174 24.36 -31.80 -9.59
CA PRO A 174 23.65 -33.09 -9.63
C PRO A 174 22.14 -32.98 -9.33
N GLY A 175 21.64 -31.80 -8.94
CA GLY A 175 20.24 -31.57 -8.61
C GLY A 175 19.92 -30.08 -8.49
N GLU A 176 18.66 -29.77 -8.18
CA GLU A 176 18.17 -28.39 -8.06
C GLU A 176 18.82 -27.67 -6.86
N VAL A 177 19.35 -26.48 -7.12
CA VAL A 177 20.06 -25.66 -6.13
C VAL A 177 19.07 -24.74 -5.43
N SER A 178 18.99 -24.84 -4.11
CA SER A 178 18.11 -23.98 -3.29
C SER A 178 18.80 -22.72 -2.78
N LYS A 179 20.04 -22.85 -2.30
CA LYS A 179 20.84 -21.72 -1.80
C LYS A 179 22.33 -21.99 -1.95
N MET A 180 23.09 -20.92 -2.14
CA MET A 180 24.54 -20.99 -2.28
C MET A 180 25.21 -19.99 -1.35
N TYR A 181 26.44 -20.31 -0.92
CA TYR A 181 27.27 -19.40 -0.15
C TYR A 181 28.70 -19.44 -0.67
N VAL A 182 29.33 -18.27 -0.84
CA VAL A 182 30.71 -18.14 -1.29
C VAL A 182 31.51 -17.42 -0.23
N ALA A 183 32.62 -18.01 0.20
CA ALA A 183 33.60 -17.36 1.06
C ALA A 183 34.99 -17.98 0.89
N GLY A 184 36.00 -17.12 0.72
CA GLY A 184 37.37 -17.56 0.45
C GLY A 184 37.44 -18.44 -0.80
N THR A 185 38.02 -19.63 -0.67
CA THR A 185 38.20 -20.59 -1.77
C THR A 185 37.09 -21.64 -1.87
N MET A 186 36.03 -21.52 -1.08
CA MET A 186 34.96 -22.52 -1.00
C MET A 186 33.61 -21.98 -1.45
N LEU A 187 32.85 -22.86 -2.11
CA LEU A 187 31.45 -22.67 -2.47
C LEU A 187 30.62 -23.77 -1.79
N LEU A 188 29.62 -23.37 -1.01
CA LEU A 188 28.61 -24.28 -0.48
C LEU A 188 27.37 -24.22 -1.35
N VAL A 189 26.84 -25.38 -1.73
CA VAL A 189 25.63 -25.51 -2.55
C VAL A 189 24.65 -26.44 -1.84
N ASN A 190 23.48 -25.92 -1.49
CA ASN A 190 22.38 -26.70 -0.90
C ASN A 190 21.49 -27.26 -2.01
N TYR A 191 21.15 -28.55 -1.90
CA TYR A 191 20.19 -29.23 -2.77
C TYR A 191 18.89 -29.55 -2.02
N GLY A 192 17.78 -29.73 -2.75
CA GLY A 192 16.41 -29.93 -2.21
C GLY A 192 16.13 -31.15 -1.32
N GLY A 193 17.14 -31.85 -0.81
CA GLY A 193 17.02 -33.07 0.01
C GLY A 193 17.90 -33.08 1.26
N ASP A 194 18.09 -31.93 1.92
CA ASP A 194 18.96 -31.77 3.10
C ASP A 194 20.39 -32.29 2.88
N SER A 195 20.99 -31.90 1.76
CA SER A 195 22.42 -32.16 1.52
C SER A 195 23.12 -30.92 0.97
N THR A 196 24.35 -30.72 1.42
CA THR A 196 25.22 -29.65 0.95
C THR A 196 26.43 -30.24 0.25
N ALA A 197 26.75 -29.77 -0.96
CA ALA A 197 28.05 -29.99 -1.56
C ALA A 197 29.01 -28.85 -1.21
N VAL A 198 30.24 -29.22 -0.85
CA VAL A 198 31.37 -28.31 -0.73
C VAL A 198 32.17 -28.42 -2.03
N LEU A 199 32.26 -27.33 -2.76
CA LEU A 199 32.97 -27.23 -4.03
C LEU A 199 34.16 -26.28 -3.87
N HIS A 200 35.24 -26.56 -4.59
CA HIS A 200 36.35 -25.61 -4.73
C HIS A 200 35.91 -24.48 -5.67
N LEU A 201 36.06 -23.22 -5.25
CA LEU A 201 35.49 -22.08 -5.97
C LEU A 201 36.04 -21.96 -7.40
N ASP A 202 37.36 -22.07 -7.57
CA ASP A 202 38.00 -21.82 -8.89
C ASP A 202 37.63 -22.84 -9.96
N THR A 203 37.52 -24.11 -9.58
CA THR A 203 37.27 -25.22 -10.51
C THR A 203 35.82 -25.68 -10.52
N LEU A 204 35.02 -25.23 -9.55
CA LEU A 204 33.69 -25.77 -9.23
C LEU A 204 33.69 -27.30 -9.07
N ALA A 205 34.84 -27.89 -8.73
CA ALA A 205 34.98 -29.32 -8.51
C ALA A 205 34.50 -29.69 -7.10
N LYS A 206 33.74 -30.78 -7.00
CA LYS A 206 33.20 -31.26 -5.73
C LYS A 206 34.33 -31.79 -4.86
N VAL A 207 34.52 -31.18 -3.69
CA VAL A 207 35.51 -31.60 -2.69
C VAL A 207 34.90 -32.67 -1.80
N ARG A 208 33.71 -32.41 -1.24
CA ARG A 208 32.99 -33.35 -0.36
C ARG A 208 31.48 -33.06 -0.30
N SER A 209 30.71 -34.00 0.21
CA SER A 209 29.30 -33.81 0.57
C SER A 209 29.12 -33.85 2.08
N MET A 210 28.21 -33.02 2.57
CA MET A 210 27.79 -32.96 3.97
C MET A 210 26.29 -33.24 4.06
N ALA A 211 25.88 -33.94 5.12
CA ALA A 211 24.48 -34.11 5.46
C ALA A 211 23.93 -32.83 6.11
N GLY A 212 22.68 -32.51 5.80
CA GLY A 212 22.02 -31.27 6.19
C GLY A 212 22.22 -30.15 5.18
N SER A 213 21.41 -29.10 5.34
CA SER A 213 21.46 -27.86 4.59
C SER A 213 22.40 -26.86 5.28
N ALA A 214 23.32 -26.24 4.53
CA ALA A 214 24.21 -25.21 5.04
C ALA A 214 23.45 -23.94 5.39
N THR A 215 23.85 -23.31 6.51
CA THR A 215 23.19 -22.11 7.01
C THR A 215 24.05 -20.86 6.88
N SER A 216 25.37 -21.00 6.97
CA SER A 216 26.33 -19.90 6.85
C SER A 216 27.75 -20.41 6.64
N ILE A 217 28.65 -19.54 6.18
CA ILE A 217 30.09 -19.78 6.01
C ILE A 217 30.88 -18.50 6.33
N ALA A 218 32.06 -18.65 6.93
CA ALA A 218 33.04 -17.60 7.17
C ALA A 218 34.21 -17.67 6.17
N VAL A 219 34.99 -16.60 6.08
CA VAL A 219 36.07 -16.45 5.07
C VAL A 219 37.20 -17.44 5.30
N ASP A 220 37.47 -17.81 6.55
CA ASP A 220 38.44 -18.84 6.92
C ASP A 220 38.01 -20.26 6.53
N GLY A 221 36.75 -20.44 6.10
CA GLY A 221 36.18 -21.72 5.74
C GLY A 221 35.41 -22.43 6.86
N HIS A 222 35.19 -21.78 8.01
CA HIS A 222 34.29 -22.31 9.03
C HIS A 222 32.83 -22.21 8.56
N PHE A 223 32.07 -23.31 8.63
CA PHE A 223 30.66 -23.32 8.23
C PHE A 223 29.80 -24.24 9.09
N THR A 224 28.49 -24.08 8.97
CA THR A 224 27.51 -24.86 9.72
C THR A 224 26.50 -25.52 8.79
N THR A 225 26.14 -26.77 9.10
CA THR A 225 25.08 -27.54 8.39
C THR A 225 24.04 -28.02 9.38
N ARG A 226 22.78 -28.08 8.94
CA ARG A 226 21.64 -28.51 9.76
C ARG A 226 20.83 -29.58 9.05
N ASP A 227 20.51 -30.66 9.75
CA ASP A 227 19.43 -31.58 9.38
C ASP A 227 18.27 -31.49 10.39
N ALA A 228 17.29 -32.39 10.28
CA ALA A 228 16.09 -32.36 11.12
C ALA A 228 16.34 -32.52 12.63
N ALA A 229 17.48 -33.10 13.03
CA ALA A 229 17.75 -33.44 14.44
C ALA A 229 19.08 -32.88 14.96
N THR A 230 20.06 -32.72 14.08
CA THR A 230 21.44 -32.41 14.43
C THR A 230 21.97 -31.23 13.65
N LEU A 231 22.80 -30.46 14.34
CA LEU A 231 23.57 -29.39 13.75
C LEU A 231 25.05 -29.73 13.85
N ARG A 232 25.78 -29.49 12.77
CA ARG A 232 27.23 -29.69 12.69
C ARG A 232 27.93 -28.36 12.48
N SER A 233 28.83 -28.02 13.39
CA SER A 233 29.80 -26.93 13.20
C SER A 233 31.10 -27.50 12.68
N LEU A 234 31.59 -26.95 11.58
CA LEU A 234 32.71 -27.49 10.83
C LEU A 234 33.79 -26.40 10.75
N PRO A 235 34.68 -26.32 11.75
CA PRO A 235 35.77 -25.37 11.72
C PRO A 235 36.76 -25.68 10.60
N ALA A 236 37.41 -24.64 10.08
CA ALA A 236 38.47 -24.78 9.09
C ALA A 236 39.64 -25.64 9.61
N LYS A 237 39.92 -25.55 10.92
CA LYS A 237 40.93 -26.31 11.63
C LYS A 237 40.34 -26.85 12.94
N GLY A 238 40.44 -28.16 13.18
CA GLY A 238 39.99 -28.81 14.41
C GLY A 238 38.84 -29.80 14.19
N PRO A 239 38.40 -30.48 15.26
CA PRO A 239 37.30 -31.44 15.19
C PRO A 239 35.95 -30.75 14.96
N SER A 240 35.08 -31.37 14.16
CA SER A 240 33.69 -30.95 14.02
C SER A 240 32.93 -31.17 15.32
N SER A 241 32.04 -30.23 15.68
CA SER A 241 31.12 -30.40 16.80
C SER A 241 29.72 -30.71 16.30
N GLU A 242 29.06 -31.69 16.93
CA GLU A 242 27.65 -31.99 16.70
C GLU A 242 26.83 -31.53 17.90
N ILE A 243 25.75 -30.80 17.63
CA ILE A 243 24.86 -30.22 18.62
C ILE A 243 23.46 -30.73 18.32
N ALA A 244 22.82 -31.37 19.31
CA ALA A 244 21.42 -31.75 19.20
C ALA A 244 20.56 -30.48 19.25
N CYS A 245 20.00 -30.08 18.10
CA CYS A 245 18.99 -29.05 18.07
C CYS A 245 18.06 -29.17 16.85
N PRO A 246 16.87 -29.78 17.02
CA PRO A 246 15.97 -30.07 15.90
C PRO A 246 15.34 -28.82 15.27
N HIS A 247 15.26 -27.72 16.02
CA HIS A 247 14.53 -26.50 15.62
C HIS A 247 15.35 -25.21 15.71
N CYS A 248 16.68 -25.33 15.70
CA CYS A 248 17.55 -24.16 15.75
C CYS A 248 17.87 -23.59 14.37
N ALA A 249 17.94 -22.27 14.24
CA ALA A 249 18.70 -21.67 13.16
C ALA A 249 20.04 -21.15 13.66
N ILE A 250 21.08 -21.25 12.82
CA ILE A 250 22.46 -20.97 13.23
C ILE A 250 23.19 -20.16 12.17
N ALA A 251 23.97 -19.18 12.64
CA ALA A 251 24.97 -18.51 11.84
C ALA A 251 26.34 -18.57 12.52
N VAL A 252 27.40 -18.51 11.73
CA VAL A 252 28.78 -18.36 12.21
C VAL A 252 28.99 -16.89 12.63
N VAL A 253 29.51 -16.69 13.85
CA VAL A 253 30.00 -15.38 14.29
C VAL A 253 31.29 -15.10 13.54
N ARG A 254 31.32 -13.98 12.81
CA ARG A 254 32.52 -13.53 12.12
C ARG A 254 33.05 -12.23 12.70
N LYS A 255 34.38 -12.10 12.74
CA LYS A 255 35.04 -10.81 12.91
C LYS A 255 34.87 -10.02 11.62
N ALA A 256 34.03 -9.00 11.61
CA ALA A 256 33.66 -8.34 10.36
C ALA A 256 34.84 -7.72 9.59
N TYR A 257 35.94 -7.38 10.27
CA TYR A 257 37.15 -6.82 9.66
C TYR A 257 38.14 -7.86 9.09
N THR A 258 38.12 -9.12 9.56
CA THR A 258 38.97 -10.20 9.00
C THR A 258 38.18 -11.27 8.24
N GLY A 259 36.87 -11.38 8.47
CA GLY A 259 36.02 -12.45 7.97
C GLY A 259 36.21 -13.81 8.66
N GLU A 260 37.10 -13.90 9.65
CA GLU A 260 37.39 -15.13 10.41
C GLU A 260 36.27 -15.48 11.38
N SER A 261 36.09 -16.77 11.67
CA SER A 261 35.12 -17.24 12.64
C SER A 261 35.60 -17.11 14.09
N SER A 262 34.71 -16.68 15.00
CA SER A 262 34.92 -16.74 16.45
C SER A 262 33.95 -17.68 17.19
N GLY A 263 33.01 -18.31 16.48
CA GLY A 263 32.06 -19.25 17.04
C GLY A 263 30.74 -19.29 16.27
N VAL A 264 29.66 -19.73 16.93
CA VAL A 264 28.32 -19.85 16.34
C VAL A 264 27.27 -19.13 17.20
N VAL A 265 26.28 -18.52 16.55
CA VAL A 265 25.05 -18.02 17.19
C VAL A 265 23.89 -18.91 16.79
N ARG A 266 23.07 -19.25 17.77
CA ARG A 266 21.95 -20.17 17.63
C ARG A 266 20.67 -19.55 18.18
N VAL A 267 19.57 -19.70 17.45
CA VAL A 267 18.25 -19.22 17.90
C VAL A 267 17.30 -20.41 18.01
N GLU A 268 16.71 -20.57 19.19
CA GLU A 268 15.66 -21.52 19.52
C GLU A 268 14.34 -20.78 19.76
N VAL A 269 13.31 -21.17 19.02
CA VAL A 269 11.96 -20.64 19.20
C VAL A 269 11.24 -21.46 20.27
N GLN A 270 10.80 -20.79 21.33
CA GLN A 270 9.87 -21.33 22.32
C GLN A 270 8.53 -20.60 22.18
N LYS A 271 7.50 -21.09 22.89
CA LYS A 271 6.13 -20.57 22.77
C LYS A 271 6.07 -19.05 23.01
N ASP A 272 6.60 -18.59 24.14
CA ASP A 272 6.51 -17.19 24.56
C ASP A 272 7.85 -16.44 24.47
N THR A 273 8.95 -17.15 24.19
CA THR A 273 10.31 -16.59 24.20
C THR A 273 11.16 -17.08 23.03
N LEU A 274 12.18 -16.31 22.68
CA LEU A 274 13.25 -16.68 21.77
C LEU A 274 14.54 -16.78 22.58
N ARG A 275 15.16 -17.96 22.60
CA ARG A 275 16.45 -18.18 23.26
C ARG A 275 17.56 -18.08 22.22
N ILE A 276 18.46 -17.12 22.41
CA ILE A 276 19.64 -16.89 21.58
C ILE A 276 20.88 -17.33 22.36
N THR A 277 21.59 -18.33 21.85
CA THR A 277 22.86 -18.80 22.40
C THR A 277 24.00 -18.24 21.57
N TYR A 278 24.87 -17.46 22.21
CA TYR A 278 26.12 -16.94 21.68
C TYR A 278 27.29 -17.83 22.13
N PRO A 279 28.51 -17.65 21.60
CA PRO A 279 29.66 -18.48 21.98
C PRO A 279 29.97 -18.48 23.48
N ASN A 280 29.75 -17.34 24.15
CA ASN A 280 30.13 -17.14 25.55
C ASN A 280 28.95 -16.77 26.47
N SER A 281 27.72 -16.68 25.94
CA SER A 281 26.56 -16.23 26.70
C SER A 281 25.25 -16.73 26.10
N ASP A 282 24.17 -16.68 26.89
CA ASP A 282 22.81 -16.92 26.46
C ASP A 282 21.95 -15.68 26.73
N LEU A 283 21.03 -15.38 25.83
CA LEU A 283 20.04 -14.33 25.97
C LEU A 283 18.65 -14.90 25.68
N THR A 284 17.65 -14.48 26.46
CA THR A 284 16.25 -14.82 26.18
C THR A 284 15.45 -13.54 26.02
N ILE A 285 14.72 -13.42 24.91
CA ILE A 285 13.84 -12.28 24.63
C ILE A 285 12.40 -12.76 24.44
N PRO A 286 11.37 -11.90 24.60
CA PRO A 286 9.99 -12.29 24.32
C PRO A 286 9.78 -12.62 22.83
N ASN A 287 8.96 -13.62 22.54
CA ASN A 287 8.50 -13.94 21.18
C ASN A 287 7.38 -12.97 20.76
N THR A 288 7.73 -11.71 20.53
CA THR A 288 6.77 -10.62 20.30
C THR A 288 5.89 -10.79 19.06
N PHE A 289 6.24 -11.72 18.18
CA PHE A 289 5.56 -11.99 16.92
C PHE A 289 4.85 -13.34 16.90
N ASN A 290 4.81 -14.06 18.04
CA ASN A 290 4.31 -15.44 18.14
C ASN A 290 4.83 -16.33 16.99
N SER A 291 6.08 -16.12 16.57
CA SER A 291 6.64 -16.78 15.40
C SER A 291 6.85 -18.26 15.69
N SER A 292 6.54 -19.10 14.70
CA SER A 292 6.75 -20.56 14.78
C SER A 292 8.20 -20.96 14.47
N SER A 293 8.92 -20.13 13.71
CA SER A 293 10.33 -20.30 13.40
C SER A 293 11.07 -18.96 13.35
N ALA A 294 12.39 -19.02 13.53
CA ALA A 294 13.29 -17.89 13.40
C ALA A 294 14.63 -18.35 12.80
N HIS A 295 15.22 -17.50 11.96
CA HIS A 295 16.43 -17.76 11.20
C HIS A 295 17.48 -16.67 11.45
N VAL A 296 18.69 -17.06 11.83
CA VAL A 296 19.81 -16.10 11.91
C VAL A 296 20.31 -15.85 10.48
N LEU A 297 20.23 -14.61 10.02
CA LEU A 297 20.70 -14.20 8.70
C LEU A 297 22.21 -13.96 8.72
N VAL A 298 22.70 -13.26 9.75
CA VAL A 298 24.13 -12.98 9.94
C VAL A 298 24.43 -12.67 11.41
N ALA A 299 25.63 -13.03 11.86
CA ALA A 299 26.16 -12.67 13.17
C ALA A 299 27.60 -12.15 13.07
N PHE A 300 27.93 -11.12 13.84
CA PHE A 300 29.26 -10.50 13.83
C PHE A 300 29.68 -10.02 15.21
N GLU A 301 30.99 -9.97 15.42
CA GLU A 301 31.61 -9.51 16.66
C GLU A 301 32.14 -8.07 16.51
N ARG A 302 31.90 -7.23 17.52
CA ARG A 302 32.42 -5.86 17.66
C ARG A 302 33.75 -5.86 18.43
N SER A 303 34.50 -4.77 18.38
CA SER A 303 35.82 -4.67 19.02
C SER A 303 35.78 -4.79 20.56
N ASN A 304 34.62 -4.58 21.18
CA ASN A 304 34.39 -4.74 22.62
C ASN A 304 34.04 -6.19 23.02
N GLY A 305 34.02 -7.14 22.08
CA GLY A 305 33.62 -8.53 22.30
C GLY A 305 32.11 -8.76 22.31
N ASP A 306 31.30 -7.73 22.03
CA ASP A 306 29.85 -7.88 21.87
C ASP A 306 29.54 -8.59 20.54
N VAL A 307 28.64 -9.58 20.59
CA VAL A 307 28.19 -10.34 19.43
C VAL A 307 26.78 -9.90 19.09
N VAL A 308 26.60 -9.42 17.86
CA VAL A 308 25.32 -8.95 17.35
C VAL A 308 24.82 -9.89 16.26
N ALA A 309 23.54 -10.25 16.32
CA ALA A 309 22.89 -11.15 15.37
C ALA A 309 21.64 -10.51 14.76
N LEU A 310 21.52 -10.61 13.44
CA LEU A 310 20.31 -10.28 12.69
C LEU A 310 19.47 -11.54 12.51
N ILE A 311 18.24 -11.51 13.02
CA ILE A 311 17.32 -12.63 13.04
C ILE A 311 16.08 -12.28 12.21
N LYS A 312 15.67 -13.18 11.33
CA LYS A 312 14.43 -13.13 10.56
C LYS A 312 13.43 -14.13 11.13
N THR A 313 12.21 -13.69 11.37
CA THR A 313 11.12 -14.54 11.88
C THR A 313 10.34 -15.22 10.75
N SER A 314 9.47 -16.18 11.08
CA SER A 314 8.55 -16.83 10.12
C SER A 314 7.64 -15.83 9.40
N GLY A 315 7.22 -14.76 10.08
CA GLY A 315 6.46 -13.65 9.50
C GLY A 315 7.31 -12.64 8.73
N HIS A 316 8.56 -12.98 8.38
CA HIS A 316 9.54 -12.13 7.68
C HIS A 316 10.01 -10.89 8.45
N ASN A 317 9.55 -10.66 9.68
CA ASN A 317 10.01 -9.54 10.52
C ASN A 317 11.46 -9.73 10.95
N LEU A 318 12.20 -8.62 11.11
CA LEU A 318 13.60 -8.62 11.49
C LEU A 318 13.78 -8.18 12.94
N LEU A 319 14.72 -8.83 13.63
CA LEU A 319 15.14 -8.55 14.99
C LEU A 319 16.65 -8.40 14.99
N LEU A 320 17.18 -7.32 15.55
CA LEU A 320 18.61 -7.17 15.80
C LEU A 320 18.87 -7.31 17.29
N VAL A 321 19.74 -8.24 17.65
CA VAL A 321 19.95 -8.65 19.05
C VAL A 321 21.44 -8.67 19.37
N SER A 322 21.81 -8.00 20.45
CA SER A 322 23.15 -7.93 21.02
C SER A 322 23.26 -8.85 22.23
N ALA A 323 24.39 -9.55 22.36
CA ALA A 323 24.70 -10.39 23.50
C ALA A 323 24.83 -9.59 24.81
N MET A 324 25.30 -8.34 24.73
CA MET A 324 25.45 -7.46 25.90
C MET A 324 24.25 -6.55 26.15
N GLU A 325 23.65 -5.97 25.10
CA GLU A 325 22.61 -4.95 25.21
C GLU A 325 21.18 -5.51 25.09
N GLY A 326 21.02 -6.77 24.66
CA GLY A 326 19.72 -7.39 24.45
C GLY A 326 19.09 -7.03 23.09
N LEU A 327 17.77 -6.86 23.03
CA LEU A 327 17.07 -6.49 21.80
C LEU A 327 17.35 -5.03 21.45
N LEU A 328 18.11 -4.80 20.36
CA LEU A 328 18.43 -3.46 19.87
C LEU A 328 17.22 -2.84 19.17
N TRP A 329 16.70 -3.50 18.14
CA TRP A 329 15.52 -3.02 17.42
C TRP A 329 14.76 -4.15 16.73
N ARG A 330 13.54 -3.83 16.30
CA ARG A 330 12.65 -4.71 15.54
C ARG A 330 12.12 -3.97 14.29
N ARG A 331 11.93 -4.70 13.19
CA ARG A 331 11.35 -4.18 11.95
C ARG A 331 10.23 -5.08 11.46
N PHE A 332 9.10 -4.48 11.08
CA PHE A 332 7.86 -5.16 10.72
C PHE A 332 7.77 -5.39 9.21
N GLU A 333 8.75 -6.09 8.64
CA GLU A 333 8.87 -6.29 7.19
C GLU A 333 7.71 -7.11 6.58
N ALA A 334 6.89 -7.80 7.39
CA ALA A 334 5.63 -8.41 6.95
C ALA A 334 4.68 -7.41 6.26
N LEU A 335 4.75 -6.13 6.67
CA LEU A 335 3.93 -5.04 6.16
C LEU A 335 4.35 -4.56 4.76
N ALA A 336 5.46 -5.06 4.21
CA ALA A 336 5.86 -4.78 2.84
C ALA A 336 4.95 -5.48 1.81
N ASN A 337 4.13 -6.42 2.27
CA ASN A 337 3.23 -7.20 1.45
C ASN A 337 1.82 -7.23 2.09
N VAL A 338 1.19 -6.06 2.21
CA VAL A 338 -0.21 -5.95 2.66
C VAL A 338 -1.15 -6.57 1.61
N ALA A 339 -2.09 -7.39 2.07
CA ALA A 339 -3.18 -7.94 1.27
C ALA A 339 -4.40 -7.01 1.28
N VAL A 340 -4.80 -6.57 2.48
CA VAL A 340 -5.89 -5.63 2.68
C VAL A 340 -5.61 -4.75 3.90
N ALA A 341 -6.11 -3.52 3.84
CA ALA A 341 -6.05 -2.56 4.92
C ALA A 341 -7.45 -2.02 5.20
N ALA A 342 -7.69 -1.62 6.45
CA ALA A 342 -8.86 -0.87 6.87
C ALA A 342 -8.44 0.21 7.86
N ILE A 343 -9.09 1.37 7.82
CA ILE A 343 -8.87 2.43 8.80
C ILE A 343 -10.10 2.44 9.70
N VAL A 344 -9.89 2.31 11.00
CA VAL A 344 -10.94 1.97 11.96
C VAL A 344 -10.84 2.87 13.17
N GLU A 345 -11.94 2.96 13.91
CA GLU A 345 -11.92 3.68 15.18
C GLU A 345 -10.90 3.05 16.15
N PRO A 346 -10.18 3.86 16.93
CA PRO A 346 -9.22 3.36 17.89
C PRO A 346 -9.95 2.59 19.00
N MET A 347 -9.23 1.67 19.64
CA MET A 347 -9.74 0.98 20.82
C MET A 347 -9.73 1.87 22.08
N GLU A 348 -9.01 3.00 22.01
CA GLU A 348 -8.94 4.04 23.04
C GLU A 348 -9.98 5.14 22.78
N THR A 349 -9.98 6.21 23.58
CA THR A 349 -10.91 7.33 23.39
C THR A 349 -10.67 8.07 22.08
N LEU A 350 -11.70 8.10 21.23
CA LEU A 350 -11.73 8.92 20.01
C LEU A 350 -11.51 10.41 20.32
N ASP A 351 -10.73 11.07 19.49
CA ASP A 351 -10.68 12.52 19.47
C ASP A 351 -11.96 13.09 18.85
N HIS A 352 -12.28 14.34 19.18
CA HIS A 352 -13.52 14.99 18.72
C HIS A 352 -13.69 14.97 17.20
N PHE A 353 -12.62 14.94 16.40
CA PHE A 353 -12.69 14.98 14.93
C PHE A 353 -12.43 13.64 14.25
N HIS A 354 -12.20 12.57 15.02
CA HIS A 354 -11.83 11.24 14.54
C HIS A 354 -10.56 11.27 13.66
N PHE A 355 -9.60 12.12 14.01
CA PHE A 355 -8.28 12.13 13.39
C PHE A 355 -7.39 11.00 13.90
N ASN A 356 -7.59 10.57 15.14
CA ASN A 356 -6.82 9.51 15.78
C ASN A 356 -7.54 8.17 15.56
N LYS A 357 -7.46 7.66 14.33
CA LYS A 357 -7.91 6.30 13.98
C LYS A 357 -6.75 5.30 14.02
N ASN A 358 -7.06 4.01 14.00
CA ASN A 358 -6.09 2.94 13.84
C ASN A 358 -6.14 2.40 12.41
N ILE A 359 -4.99 2.05 11.85
CA ILE A 359 -4.89 1.35 10.58
C ILE A 359 -4.70 -0.13 10.88
N LEU A 360 -5.68 -0.95 10.51
CA LEU A 360 -5.54 -2.40 10.52
C LEU A 360 -4.96 -2.88 9.20
N LEU A 361 -3.93 -3.73 9.28
CA LEU A 361 -3.19 -4.21 8.13
C LEU A 361 -3.08 -5.73 8.19
N VAL A 362 -3.45 -6.38 7.11
CA VAL A 362 -3.31 -7.82 6.96
C VAL A 362 -2.18 -8.10 6.00
N SER A 363 -1.13 -8.73 6.49
CA SER A 363 -0.05 -9.21 5.64
C SER A 363 -0.53 -10.39 4.78
N ARG A 364 0.03 -10.54 3.58
CA ARG A 364 -0.18 -11.73 2.72
C ARG A 364 0.30 -13.03 3.37
N LEU A 365 1.07 -12.94 4.44
CA LEU A 365 1.56 -14.07 5.23
C LEU A 365 0.53 -14.56 6.27
N GLY A 366 -0.59 -13.87 6.46
CA GLY A 366 -1.64 -14.28 7.40
C GLY A 366 -1.47 -13.73 8.82
N ALA A 367 -0.80 -12.58 8.96
CA ALA A 367 -0.70 -11.84 10.22
C ALA A 367 -1.45 -10.51 10.17
N LEU A 368 -2.14 -10.18 11.26
CA LEU A 368 -2.88 -8.93 11.49
C LEU A 368 -2.08 -7.98 12.37
N TYR A 369 -1.96 -6.73 11.92
CA TYR A 369 -1.29 -5.64 12.62
C TYR A 369 -2.23 -4.44 12.79
N SER A 370 -1.94 -3.62 13.79
CA SER A 370 -2.59 -2.32 14.03
C SER A 370 -1.54 -1.22 14.14
N ILE A 371 -1.76 -0.09 13.47
CA ILE A 371 -0.91 1.11 13.54
C ILE A 371 -1.78 2.30 13.95
N PRO A 372 -1.62 2.86 15.15
CA PRO A 372 -2.28 4.10 15.52
C PRO A 372 -1.79 5.24 14.62
N ILE A 373 -2.69 5.97 13.95
CA ILE A 373 -2.33 7.09 13.06
C ILE A 373 -1.55 8.16 13.82
N ALA A 374 -1.95 8.40 15.08
CA ALA A 374 -1.29 9.35 15.97
C ALA A 374 0.19 9.02 16.24
N SER A 375 0.58 7.74 16.11
CA SER A 375 1.99 7.33 16.25
C SER A 375 2.86 7.67 15.04
N MET A 376 2.27 8.15 13.94
CA MET A 376 2.95 8.45 12.69
C MET A 376 3.79 7.28 12.15
N GLY A 377 3.30 6.04 12.34
CA GLY A 377 3.98 4.82 11.90
C GLY A 377 5.15 4.38 12.77
N THR A 378 5.39 5.03 13.91
CA THR A 378 6.47 4.64 14.85
C THR A 378 6.07 3.46 15.74
N GLN A 379 4.78 3.32 16.03
CA GLN A 379 4.22 2.21 16.81
C GLN A 379 3.48 1.26 15.88
N VAL A 380 3.80 -0.03 15.98
CA VAL A 380 3.10 -1.11 15.28
C VAL A 380 2.78 -2.21 16.28
N ASP A 381 1.49 -2.48 16.44
CA ASP A 381 0.99 -3.51 17.33
C ASP A 381 0.71 -4.78 16.52
N PHE A 382 1.38 -5.87 16.88
CA PHE A 382 1.05 -7.20 16.39
C PHE A 382 -0.19 -7.71 17.13
N ILE A 383 -1.23 -8.08 16.38
CA ILE A 383 -2.48 -8.58 16.93
C ILE A 383 -2.44 -10.10 16.97
N ASN A 384 -2.43 -10.76 15.82
CA ASN A 384 -2.53 -12.22 15.74
C ASN A 384 -1.93 -12.74 14.43
N ASP A 385 -1.32 -13.93 14.47
CA ASP A 385 -0.96 -14.73 13.30
C ASP A 385 -2.01 -15.83 13.17
N PHE A 386 -2.87 -15.71 12.16
CA PHE A 386 -3.97 -16.63 11.87
C PHE A 386 -3.66 -17.54 10.67
N SER A 387 -2.41 -17.52 10.20
CA SER A 387 -1.99 -18.21 8.98
C SER A 387 -2.22 -19.72 9.07
N GLN A 388 -1.93 -20.33 10.22
CA GLN A 388 -2.06 -21.78 10.41
C GLN A 388 -3.52 -22.21 10.44
N GLU A 389 -4.37 -21.50 11.18
CA GLU A 389 -5.80 -21.76 11.27
C GLU A 389 -6.46 -21.66 9.90
N LEU A 390 -6.13 -20.62 9.14
CA LEU A 390 -6.74 -20.36 7.83
C LEU A 390 -6.28 -21.38 6.77
N VAL A 391 -4.99 -21.72 6.75
CA VAL A 391 -4.44 -22.75 5.85
C VAL A 391 -5.06 -24.12 6.14
N ALA A 392 -5.21 -24.48 7.41
CA ALA A 392 -5.83 -25.72 7.84
C ALA A 392 -7.32 -25.77 7.46
N ALA A 393 -8.08 -24.71 7.73
CA ALA A 393 -9.52 -24.67 7.43
C ALA A 393 -9.81 -24.71 5.92
N MET A 394 -9.01 -24.04 5.09
CA MET A 394 -9.18 -24.06 3.65
C MET A 394 -8.57 -25.29 2.96
N LYS A 395 -7.86 -26.17 3.69
CA LYS A 395 -7.19 -27.38 3.17
C LYS A 395 -6.16 -27.06 2.07
N VAL A 396 -5.36 -26.01 2.26
CA VAL A 396 -4.38 -25.50 1.29
C VAL A 396 -2.96 -25.77 1.81
N PRO A 397 -1.91 -25.92 0.96
CA PRO A 397 -0.55 -26.15 1.46
C PRO A 397 0.09 -24.91 2.12
N SER A 398 -0.27 -23.70 1.72
CA SER A 398 0.31 -22.46 2.26
C SER A 398 -0.54 -21.22 1.99
N MET A 399 -0.27 -20.14 2.73
CA MET A 399 -0.91 -18.82 2.53
C MET A 399 -0.68 -18.24 1.12
N ALA A 400 0.34 -18.68 0.37
CA ALA A 400 0.58 -18.22 -0.99
C ALA A 400 -0.55 -18.56 -1.98
N LYS A 401 -1.39 -19.54 -1.64
CA LYS A 401 -2.57 -19.94 -2.41
C LYS A 401 -3.87 -19.33 -1.86
N VAL A 402 -3.79 -18.55 -0.80
CA VAL A 402 -4.92 -17.89 -0.13
C VAL A 402 -5.00 -16.44 -0.59
N GLN A 403 -6.17 -16.00 -1.04
CA GLN A 403 -6.44 -14.61 -1.37
C GLN A 403 -7.32 -13.98 -0.29
N VAL A 404 -6.76 -13.08 0.50
CA VAL A 404 -7.55 -12.23 1.40
C VAL A 404 -8.16 -11.10 0.58
N ARG A 405 -9.49 -11.03 0.51
CA ARG A 405 -10.23 -10.12 -0.36
C ARG A 405 -10.61 -8.82 0.35
N GLU A 406 -11.12 -8.94 1.57
CA GLU A 406 -11.71 -7.83 2.31
C GLU A 406 -11.44 -7.96 3.81
N LEU A 407 -11.33 -6.81 4.47
CA LEU A 407 -11.26 -6.67 5.91
C LEU A 407 -12.38 -5.71 6.33
N ALA A 408 -13.30 -6.23 7.12
CA ALA A 408 -14.36 -5.46 7.76
C ALA A 408 -14.18 -5.47 9.28
N VAL A 409 -14.86 -4.58 9.98
CA VAL A 409 -14.82 -4.49 11.44
C VAL A 409 -16.24 -4.44 12.00
N LEU A 410 -16.43 -5.10 13.13
CA LEU A 410 -17.70 -5.24 13.84
C LEU A 410 -17.60 -4.70 15.27
N ASN A 411 -18.76 -4.55 15.90
CA ASN A 411 -18.91 -4.23 17.31
C ASN A 411 -18.13 -2.96 17.70
N ASP A 412 -18.31 -1.89 16.93
CA ASP A 412 -17.67 -0.59 17.14
C ASP A 412 -16.14 -0.66 17.24
N GLY A 413 -15.49 -1.42 16.36
CA GLY A 413 -14.03 -1.49 16.34
C GLY A 413 -13.43 -2.62 17.16
N ARG A 414 -14.22 -3.52 17.76
CA ARG A 414 -13.70 -4.56 18.68
C ARG A 414 -13.36 -5.89 18.02
N ALA A 415 -13.95 -6.22 16.87
CA ALA A 415 -13.67 -7.46 16.17
C ALA A 415 -13.40 -7.21 14.68
N ALA A 416 -12.33 -7.81 14.15
CA ALA A 416 -12.02 -7.79 12.74
C ALA A 416 -12.59 -9.03 12.05
N VAL A 417 -13.18 -8.85 10.88
CA VAL A 417 -13.67 -9.93 10.00
C VAL A 417 -12.88 -9.90 8.72
N LEU A 418 -12.20 -11.00 8.42
CA LEU A 418 -11.42 -11.14 7.20
C LEU A 418 -12.11 -12.13 6.28
N TYR A 419 -12.33 -11.71 5.03
CA TYR A 419 -12.88 -12.58 3.99
C TYR A 419 -11.73 -13.11 3.12
N ALA A 420 -11.65 -14.43 3.01
CA ALA A 420 -10.61 -15.10 2.25
C ALA A 420 -11.20 -16.13 1.28
N ALA A 421 -10.48 -16.38 0.18
CA ALA A 421 -10.84 -17.41 -0.79
C ALA A 421 -9.59 -18.12 -1.31
N SER A 422 -9.75 -19.41 -1.62
CA SER A 422 -8.76 -20.21 -2.34
C SER A 422 -9.47 -21.19 -3.26
N GLY A 423 -9.35 -20.98 -4.58
CA GLY A 423 -10.09 -21.78 -5.57
C GLY A 423 -11.60 -21.68 -5.36
N ALA A 424 -12.24 -22.83 -5.13
CA ALA A 424 -13.68 -22.96 -4.88
C ALA A 424 -14.08 -22.74 -3.41
N THR A 425 -13.13 -22.72 -2.48
CA THR A 425 -13.39 -22.56 -1.05
C THR A 425 -13.34 -21.08 -0.71
N SER A 426 -14.40 -20.56 -0.10
CA SER A 426 -14.44 -19.21 0.47
C SER A 426 -14.75 -19.29 1.95
N GLY A 427 -14.36 -18.29 2.71
CA GLY A 427 -14.60 -18.29 4.14
C GLY A 427 -14.33 -16.95 4.78
N HIS A 428 -14.67 -16.87 6.06
CA HIS A 428 -14.38 -15.71 6.86
C HIS A 428 -13.85 -16.11 8.24
N ILE A 429 -12.96 -15.29 8.76
CA ILE A 429 -12.36 -15.43 10.08
C ILE A 429 -12.65 -14.18 10.90
N VAL A 430 -13.07 -14.39 12.14
CA VAL A 430 -13.35 -13.31 13.10
C VAL A 430 -12.26 -13.33 14.16
N ILE A 431 -11.63 -12.18 14.35
CA ILE A 431 -10.55 -11.97 15.31
C ILE A 431 -11.00 -10.91 16.29
N ASP A 432 -11.00 -11.25 17.58
CA ASP A 432 -11.20 -10.26 18.64
C ASP A 432 -9.94 -9.42 18.80
N LEU A 433 -10.07 -8.10 18.66
CA LEU A 433 -8.94 -7.17 18.70
C LEU A 433 -8.49 -6.88 20.14
N VAL A 434 -9.34 -7.12 21.14
CA VAL A 434 -9.04 -6.96 22.58
C VAL A 434 -8.31 -8.20 23.10
N GLU A 435 -8.90 -9.37 22.90
CA GLU A 435 -8.31 -10.65 23.34
C GLU A 435 -7.18 -11.13 22.42
N ARG A 436 -7.06 -10.54 21.23
CA ARG A 436 -6.04 -10.86 20.20
C ARG A 436 -6.07 -12.32 19.76
N LYS A 437 -7.28 -12.89 19.66
CA LYS A 437 -7.51 -14.30 19.33
C LYS A 437 -8.58 -14.46 18.26
N VAL A 438 -8.45 -15.54 17.51
CA VAL A 438 -9.49 -16.01 16.58
C VAL A 438 -10.67 -16.53 17.40
N THR A 439 -11.86 -15.97 17.16
CA THR A 439 -13.10 -16.37 17.86
C THR A 439 -13.97 -17.30 17.03
N SER A 440 -14.00 -17.11 15.71
CA SER A 440 -14.70 -17.99 14.79
C SER A 440 -14.03 -18.04 13.43
N LEU A 441 -14.14 -19.21 12.78
CA LEU A 441 -13.62 -19.47 11.45
C LEU A 441 -14.60 -20.38 10.73
N LEU A 442 -15.17 -19.90 9.64
CA LEU A 442 -16.16 -20.61 8.84
C LEU A 442 -15.70 -20.64 7.38
N THR A 443 -15.83 -21.81 6.76
CA THR A 443 -15.47 -22.02 5.36
C THR A 443 -16.61 -22.76 4.67
N SER A 444 -16.80 -22.41 3.40
CA SER A 444 -17.86 -22.92 2.55
C SER A 444 -17.29 -23.27 1.18
N GLU A 445 -17.58 -24.48 0.71
CA GLU A 445 -17.18 -24.95 -0.61
C GLU A 445 -18.24 -24.55 -1.65
N ASN A 446 -17.81 -23.93 -2.75
CA ASN A 446 -18.66 -23.48 -3.86
C ASN A 446 -19.81 -22.54 -3.46
N ALA A 447 -19.68 -21.81 -2.35
CA ALA A 447 -20.69 -20.81 -1.98
C ALA A 447 -20.71 -19.67 -3.00
N ILE A 448 -21.93 -19.28 -3.41
CA ILE A 448 -22.17 -18.13 -4.30
C ILE A 448 -21.88 -16.84 -3.53
N LEU A 449 -22.33 -16.79 -2.28
CA LEU A 449 -22.11 -15.68 -1.36
C LEU A 449 -21.82 -16.23 0.02
N SER A 450 -20.77 -15.76 0.66
CA SER A 450 -20.42 -16.12 2.04
C SER A 450 -20.07 -14.84 2.80
N THR A 451 -21.00 -14.39 3.63
CA THR A 451 -20.82 -13.28 4.57
C THR A 451 -21.00 -13.78 6.01
N LEU A 452 -20.70 -12.95 7.01
CA LEU A 452 -20.85 -13.33 8.42
C LEU A 452 -22.26 -13.81 8.81
N GLY A 453 -23.30 -13.19 8.24
CA GLY A 453 -24.70 -13.43 8.62
C GLY A 453 -25.58 -14.02 7.51
N LEU A 454 -25.02 -14.22 6.32
CA LEU A 454 -25.73 -14.71 5.15
C LEU A 454 -24.80 -15.56 4.29
N GLU A 455 -25.20 -16.81 4.07
CA GLU A 455 -24.55 -17.75 3.18
C GLU A 455 -25.56 -18.20 2.11
N VAL A 456 -25.12 -18.19 0.85
CA VAL A 456 -25.83 -18.77 -0.29
C VAL A 456 -25.00 -19.91 -0.82
N ALA A 457 -25.46 -21.13 -0.60
CA ALA A 457 -24.79 -22.34 -1.05
C ALA A 457 -25.00 -22.56 -2.57
N ALA A 458 -24.21 -23.47 -3.15
CA ALA A 458 -24.30 -23.82 -4.57
C ALA A 458 -25.66 -24.39 -5.01
N ASP A 459 -26.42 -24.97 -4.07
CA ASP A 459 -27.78 -25.46 -4.29
C ASP A 459 -28.86 -24.36 -4.17
N PHE A 460 -28.43 -23.10 -4.07
CA PHE A 460 -29.26 -21.92 -3.87
C PHE A 460 -30.02 -21.87 -2.52
N SER A 461 -29.68 -22.76 -1.59
CA SER A 461 -30.18 -22.65 -0.22
C SER A 461 -29.57 -21.43 0.47
N VAL A 462 -30.39 -20.72 1.22
CA VAL A 462 -29.99 -19.53 1.97
C VAL A 462 -29.93 -19.89 3.44
N ARG A 463 -28.82 -19.58 4.09
CA ARG A 463 -28.62 -19.75 5.53
C ARG A 463 -28.31 -18.40 6.16
N GLY A 464 -28.91 -18.13 7.31
CA GLY A 464 -28.75 -16.87 8.03
C GLY A 464 -29.95 -15.94 7.89
N SER A 465 -29.78 -14.68 8.31
CA SER A 465 -30.87 -13.70 8.41
C SER A 465 -30.73 -12.59 7.38
N LEU A 466 -31.78 -12.35 6.59
CA LEU A 466 -31.84 -11.21 5.66
C LEU A 466 -32.39 -9.97 6.39
N PRO A 467 -31.76 -8.79 6.23
CA PRO A 467 -32.18 -7.57 6.89
C PRO A 467 -33.43 -6.90 6.26
N HIS A 468 -34.39 -7.68 5.75
CA HIS A 468 -35.67 -7.32 5.08
C HIS A 468 -35.67 -7.28 3.54
N GLY A 469 -36.68 -7.91 2.93
CA GLY A 469 -37.01 -7.81 1.49
C GLY A 469 -36.30 -8.79 0.57
N VAL A 470 -36.34 -8.50 -0.74
CA VAL A 470 -35.57 -9.22 -1.78
C VAL A 470 -34.26 -8.49 -2.00
N PHE A 471 -33.15 -9.19 -1.81
CA PHE A 471 -31.80 -8.68 -2.04
C PHE A 471 -31.31 -9.11 -3.43
N TYR A 472 -30.58 -8.25 -4.14
CA TYR A 472 -29.97 -8.58 -5.43
C TYR A 472 -28.46 -8.58 -5.30
N THR A 473 -27.82 -9.58 -5.86
CA THR A 473 -26.36 -9.71 -5.91
C THR A 473 -25.92 -10.22 -7.27
N TYR A 474 -24.62 -10.20 -7.52
CA TYR A 474 -24.03 -10.74 -8.74
C TYR A 474 -22.72 -11.45 -8.44
N VAL A 475 -22.38 -12.40 -9.30
CA VAL A 475 -21.07 -13.05 -9.34
C VAL A 475 -20.44 -12.73 -10.70
N SER A 476 -19.19 -12.27 -10.67
CA SER A 476 -18.42 -11.97 -11.88
C SER A 476 -17.25 -12.95 -11.98
N HIS A 477 -17.29 -13.80 -13.01
CA HIS A 477 -16.23 -14.74 -13.33
C HIS A 477 -15.24 -14.08 -14.29
N THR A 478 -14.18 -13.47 -13.74
CA THR A 478 -13.24 -12.65 -14.53
C THR A 478 -12.56 -13.42 -15.65
N ALA A 479 -12.19 -14.68 -15.43
CA ALA A 479 -11.50 -15.50 -16.43
C ALA A 479 -12.40 -15.95 -17.59
N SER A 480 -13.66 -16.32 -17.32
CA SER A 480 -14.60 -16.73 -18.36
C SER A 480 -15.35 -15.56 -19.00
N GLY A 481 -15.37 -14.40 -18.35
CA GLY A 481 -16.17 -13.24 -18.77
C GLY A 481 -17.66 -13.36 -18.44
N THR A 482 -18.07 -14.36 -17.68
CA THR A 482 -19.49 -14.59 -17.33
C THR A 482 -19.87 -13.78 -16.10
N ILE A 483 -20.99 -13.07 -16.16
CA ILE A 483 -21.55 -12.32 -15.03
C ILE A 483 -22.96 -12.83 -14.78
N GLU A 484 -23.25 -13.24 -13.55
CA GLU A 484 -24.51 -13.85 -13.17
C GLU A 484 -25.17 -13.03 -12.08
N GLY A 485 -26.46 -12.73 -12.25
CA GLY A 485 -27.29 -12.02 -11.29
C GLY A 485 -28.16 -12.97 -10.49
N TYR A 486 -28.32 -12.67 -9.20
CA TYR A 486 -29.10 -13.47 -8.26
C TYR A 486 -30.05 -12.58 -7.46
N SER A 487 -31.29 -13.04 -7.27
CA SER A 487 -32.22 -12.51 -6.28
C SER A 487 -32.28 -13.45 -5.08
N ILE A 488 -32.21 -12.90 -3.88
CA ILE A 488 -32.15 -13.64 -2.62
C ILE A 488 -33.32 -13.20 -1.76
N SER A 489 -34.11 -14.16 -1.31
CA SER A 489 -35.25 -13.94 -0.42
C SER A 489 -35.30 -15.06 0.62
N GLU A 490 -35.77 -14.73 1.82
CA GLU A 490 -35.86 -15.68 2.93
C GLU A 490 -36.84 -16.82 2.64
N GLU A 491 -37.98 -16.52 2.01
CA GLU A 491 -39.01 -17.52 1.69
C GLU A 491 -38.66 -18.38 0.47
N ALA A 492 -37.96 -17.78 -0.50
CA ALA A 492 -37.80 -18.34 -1.84
C ALA A 492 -36.38 -18.86 -2.15
N GLY A 493 -35.45 -18.70 -1.23
CA GLY A 493 -34.03 -18.98 -1.43
C GLY A 493 -33.36 -18.00 -2.41
N ALA A 494 -32.18 -18.36 -2.89
CA ALA A 494 -31.54 -17.66 -3.99
C ALA A 494 -32.11 -18.14 -5.34
N ARG A 495 -32.24 -17.23 -6.29
CA ARG A 495 -32.70 -17.54 -7.64
C ARG A 495 -31.88 -16.77 -8.67
N PRO A 496 -31.32 -17.43 -9.70
CA PRO A 496 -30.67 -16.72 -10.79
C PRO A 496 -31.70 -15.89 -11.55
N THR A 497 -31.37 -14.63 -11.83
CA THR A 497 -32.27 -13.67 -12.50
C THR A 497 -31.84 -13.37 -13.93
N TRP A 498 -30.55 -13.24 -14.17
CA TRP A 498 -29.97 -12.95 -15.47
C TRP A 498 -28.53 -13.47 -15.54
N ALA A 499 -28.03 -13.71 -16.75
CA ALA A 499 -26.63 -14.03 -17.00
C ALA A 499 -26.18 -13.29 -18.25
N LEU A 500 -24.99 -12.70 -18.19
CA LEU A 500 -24.39 -11.93 -19.28
C LEU A 500 -22.99 -12.47 -19.55
N GLN A 501 -22.74 -12.87 -20.80
CA GLN A 501 -21.47 -13.39 -21.25
C GLN A 501 -20.68 -12.29 -21.98
N MET A 502 -19.52 -11.91 -21.43
CA MET A 502 -18.59 -11.03 -22.13
C MET A 502 -17.85 -11.79 -23.24
N PRO A 503 -17.45 -11.12 -24.34
CA PRO A 503 -16.68 -11.75 -25.42
C PRO A 503 -15.32 -12.30 -24.98
N SER A 504 -14.74 -11.73 -23.92
CA SER A 504 -13.42 -12.08 -23.39
C SER A 504 -13.35 -11.87 -21.88
N ALA A 505 -12.21 -12.21 -21.29
CA ALA A 505 -11.96 -12.05 -19.86
C ALA A 505 -12.10 -10.59 -19.41
N ILE A 506 -12.67 -10.42 -18.22
CA ILE A 506 -12.84 -9.10 -17.59
C ILE A 506 -11.49 -8.65 -17.03
N VAL A 507 -11.01 -7.49 -17.48
CA VAL A 507 -9.70 -6.94 -17.08
C VAL A 507 -9.80 -5.87 -16.00
N ALA A 508 -10.94 -5.18 -15.91
CA ALA A 508 -11.22 -4.23 -14.84
C ALA A 508 -12.70 -4.26 -14.47
N HIS A 509 -12.99 -3.99 -13.20
CA HIS A 509 -14.34 -4.00 -12.65
C HIS A 509 -14.47 -2.89 -11.61
N ALA A 510 -15.61 -2.20 -11.60
CA ALA A 510 -15.96 -1.22 -10.58
C ALA A 510 -17.45 -1.34 -10.21
N SER A 511 -17.75 -1.13 -8.92
CA SER A 511 -19.11 -1.18 -8.38
C SER A 511 -19.50 0.18 -7.81
N GLY A 512 -20.75 0.60 -8.02
CA GLY A 512 -21.28 1.83 -7.44
C GLY A 512 -21.78 1.70 -5.99
N SER A 513 -21.66 0.51 -5.40
CA SER A 513 -21.96 0.25 -3.99
C SER A 513 -20.87 0.85 -3.09
N GLU A 514 -21.09 2.08 -2.61
CA GLU A 514 -20.20 2.75 -1.65
C GLU A 514 -20.78 2.60 -0.21
N PRO A 515 -20.03 2.05 0.77
CA PRO A 515 -20.56 1.69 2.10
C PRO A 515 -21.15 2.86 2.90
N LEU A 516 -20.60 4.07 2.71
CA LEU A 516 -20.95 5.28 3.46
C LEU A 516 -21.77 6.28 2.64
N ARG A 517 -22.27 5.84 1.47
CA ARG A 517 -23.04 6.71 0.59
C ARG A 517 -24.44 6.92 1.15
N THR A 518 -24.81 8.19 1.29
CA THR A 518 -26.12 8.59 1.81
C THR A 518 -27.27 8.02 0.98
N ASN A 519 -28.43 7.90 1.62
CA ASN A 519 -29.68 7.52 0.96
C ASN A 519 -30.26 8.67 0.10
N VAL A 520 -29.59 9.82 0.02
CA VAL A 520 -29.99 10.95 -0.80
C VAL A 520 -29.37 10.77 -2.18
N VAL A 521 -30.21 10.47 -3.18
CA VAL A 521 -29.76 10.01 -4.50
C VAL A 521 -30.02 11.02 -5.62
N ASN A 522 -30.43 12.25 -5.29
CA ASN A 522 -30.93 13.22 -6.27
C ASN A 522 -30.20 14.56 -6.22
N ASN A 523 -28.98 14.61 -6.78
CA ASN A 523 -28.31 15.89 -7.02
C ASN A 523 -28.66 16.42 -8.41
N LEU A 524 -29.02 17.70 -8.49
CA LEU A 524 -29.08 18.42 -9.76
C LEU A 524 -27.65 18.77 -10.17
N HIS A 525 -27.29 18.49 -11.41
CA HIS A 525 -25.98 18.78 -11.97
C HIS A 525 -26.10 19.38 -13.36
N VAL A 526 -25.09 20.14 -13.76
CA VAL A 526 -25.04 20.73 -15.11
C VAL A 526 -24.57 19.66 -16.08
N TYR A 527 -25.46 19.27 -16.97
CA TYR A 527 -25.20 18.40 -18.11
C TYR A 527 -24.71 19.25 -19.29
N PRO A 528 -23.50 19.00 -19.81
CA PRO A 528 -23.04 19.60 -21.04
C PRO A 528 -23.68 18.88 -22.23
N ASN A 529 -24.80 19.39 -22.75
CA ASN A 529 -25.38 18.81 -23.95
C ASN A 529 -24.52 19.18 -25.17
N ILE A 530 -23.68 18.24 -25.60
CA ILE A 530 -22.79 18.35 -26.76
C ILE A 530 -23.38 17.75 -28.04
N SER A 531 -24.59 17.20 -27.98
CA SER A 531 -25.21 16.50 -29.13
C SER A 531 -25.82 17.45 -30.18
N GLY A 532 -26.01 18.73 -29.83
CA GLY A 532 -26.56 19.76 -30.71
C GLY A 532 -25.51 20.54 -31.52
N LYS A 533 -25.99 21.47 -32.38
CA LYS A 533 -25.12 22.41 -33.11
C LYS A 533 -24.45 23.46 -32.20
N GLU A 534 -25.07 23.74 -31.05
CA GLU A 534 -24.53 24.62 -30.00
C GLU A 534 -24.41 23.83 -28.70
N LEU A 535 -23.34 24.09 -27.95
CA LEU A 535 -23.16 23.60 -26.59
C LEU A 535 -24.23 24.23 -25.70
N VAL A 536 -25.16 23.42 -25.18
CA VAL A 536 -26.20 23.87 -24.26
C VAL A 536 -25.94 23.29 -22.87
N GLU A 537 -25.81 24.15 -21.88
CA GLU A 537 -25.79 23.76 -20.47
C GLU A 537 -27.23 23.52 -20.00
N GLU A 538 -27.53 22.27 -19.69
CA GLU A 538 -28.81 21.80 -19.19
C GLU A 538 -28.67 21.41 -17.72
N VAL A 539 -29.66 21.71 -16.88
CA VAL A 539 -29.69 21.20 -15.51
C VAL A 539 -30.48 19.89 -15.50
N ARG A 540 -29.81 18.79 -15.17
CA ARG A 540 -30.39 17.45 -15.12
C ARG A 540 -30.14 16.79 -13.77
N ARG A 541 -30.95 15.78 -13.46
CA ARG A 541 -30.72 14.91 -12.30
C ARG A 541 -29.65 13.89 -12.64
N THR A 542 -28.73 13.68 -11.72
CA THR A 542 -27.71 12.62 -11.81
C THR A 542 -28.36 11.24 -11.70
N TYR A 543 -27.87 10.26 -12.46
CA TYR A 543 -28.37 8.89 -12.37
C TYR A 543 -27.86 8.18 -11.10
N PRO A 544 -28.73 7.51 -10.33
CA PRO A 544 -28.35 6.67 -9.19
C PRO A 544 -27.45 5.48 -9.55
N MET A 545 -26.19 5.51 -9.10
CA MET A 545 -25.21 4.47 -9.44
C MET A 545 -25.15 3.27 -8.48
N ARG A 546 -25.95 3.22 -7.41
CA ARG A 546 -25.85 2.17 -6.35
C ARG A 546 -25.95 0.75 -6.90
N ASN A 547 -26.81 0.55 -7.89
CA ASN A 547 -27.09 -0.75 -8.50
C ASN A 547 -26.31 -0.94 -9.81
N VAL A 548 -25.36 -0.08 -10.13
CA VAL A 548 -24.61 -0.12 -11.39
C VAL A 548 -23.22 -0.70 -11.15
N ILE A 549 -22.85 -1.63 -12.02
CA ILE A 549 -21.47 -2.12 -12.15
C ILE A 549 -20.93 -1.72 -13.52
N ALA A 550 -19.62 -1.54 -13.59
CA ALA A 550 -18.90 -1.28 -14.83
C ALA A 550 -17.81 -2.34 -15.01
N VAL A 551 -17.76 -2.93 -16.20
CA VAL A 551 -16.77 -3.94 -16.57
C VAL A 551 -16.04 -3.54 -17.82
N ALA A 552 -14.75 -3.86 -17.88
CA ALA A 552 -13.91 -3.67 -19.05
C ALA A 552 -13.38 -5.00 -19.56
N HIS A 553 -13.32 -5.16 -20.89
CA HIS A 553 -12.72 -6.32 -21.54
C HIS A 553 -12.00 -5.88 -22.83
N TYR A 554 -11.06 -6.70 -23.30
CA TYR A 554 -10.37 -6.48 -24.57
C TYR A 554 -11.02 -7.26 -25.70
N GLU A 555 -11.31 -6.56 -26.78
CA GLU A 555 -11.67 -7.16 -28.06
C GLU A 555 -10.39 -7.30 -28.89
N LEU A 556 -9.99 -8.54 -29.13
CA LEU A 556 -8.79 -8.87 -29.90
C LEU A 556 -9.08 -8.74 -31.40
N SER A 557 -8.16 -8.12 -32.13
CA SER A 557 -8.14 -8.07 -33.59
C SER A 557 -6.88 -8.78 -34.10
N ASN A 558 -6.95 -9.45 -35.25
CA ASN A 558 -5.81 -10.16 -35.83
C ASN A 558 -4.79 -9.22 -36.49
N GLU A 559 -5.22 -8.05 -36.94
CA GLU A 559 -4.40 -7.10 -37.71
C GLU A 559 -4.15 -5.78 -36.96
N GLU A 560 -4.91 -5.49 -35.90
CA GLU A 560 -4.84 -4.25 -35.14
C GLU A 560 -4.58 -4.50 -33.66
N LEU A 561 -4.11 -3.49 -32.95
CA LEU A 561 -4.03 -3.50 -31.50
C LEU A 561 -5.43 -3.68 -30.88
N PRO A 562 -5.54 -4.30 -29.69
CA PRO A 562 -6.83 -4.62 -29.13
C PRO A 562 -7.65 -3.36 -28.82
N SER A 563 -8.96 -3.50 -28.92
CA SER A 563 -9.91 -2.45 -28.54
C SER A 563 -10.40 -2.69 -27.12
N LEU A 564 -10.38 -1.66 -26.28
CA LEU A 564 -10.95 -1.71 -24.93
C LEU A 564 -12.44 -1.39 -25.00
N VAL A 565 -13.28 -2.28 -24.48
CA VAL A 565 -14.73 -2.09 -24.39
C VAL A 565 -15.13 -1.99 -22.92
N ILE A 566 -15.79 -0.88 -22.57
CA ILE A 566 -16.35 -0.65 -21.25
C ILE A 566 -17.87 -0.81 -21.35
N THR A 567 -18.47 -1.55 -20.42
CA THR A 567 -19.90 -1.83 -20.36
C THR A 567 -20.43 -1.53 -18.95
N ALA A 568 -21.45 -0.67 -18.85
CA ALA A 568 -22.17 -0.43 -17.61
C ALA A 568 -23.45 -1.30 -17.58
N ILE A 569 -23.68 -1.98 -16.46
CA ILE A 569 -24.75 -2.98 -16.30
C ILE A 569 -25.51 -2.67 -15.00
N ASP A 570 -26.83 -2.74 -15.04
CA ASP A 570 -27.66 -2.70 -13.83
C ASP A 570 -27.74 -4.10 -13.20
N VAL A 571 -27.35 -4.21 -11.93
CA VAL A 571 -27.27 -5.48 -11.18
C VAL A 571 -28.66 -6.09 -10.93
N VAL A 572 -29.71 -5.28 -10.82
CA VAL A 572 -31.06 -5.74 -10.53
C VAL A 572 -31.73 -6.34 -11.77
N THR A 573 -31.57 -5.69 -12.93
CA THR A 573 -32.24 -6.11 -14.18
C THR A 573 -31.35 -6.88 -15.13
N GLY A 574 -30.02 -6.75 -15.03
CA GLY A 574 -29.06 -7.28 -16.00
C GLY A 574 -29.00 -6.47 -17.30
N SER A 575 -29.69 -5.33 -17.38
CA SER A 575 -29.70 -4.51 -18.59
C SER A 575 -28.38 -3.78 -18.78
N VAL A 576 -27.85 -3.81 -20.00
CA VAL A 576 -26.72 -2.97 -20.40
C VAL A 576 -27.22 -1.52 -20.53
N LEU A 577 -26.66 -0.64 -19.70
CA LEU A 577 -27.04 0.78 -19.66
C LEU A 577 -26.33 1.57 -20.76
N ALA A 578 -25.03 1.32 -20.95
CA ALA A 578 -24.21 1.96 -21.97
C ALA A 578 -22.92 1.18 -22.24
N THR A 579 -22.35 1.39 -23.43
CA THR A 579 -21.08 0.83 -23.87
C THR A 579 -20.22 1.89 -24.54
N SER A 580 -18.90 1.88 -24.30
CA SER A 580 -17.93 2.68 -25.06
C SER A 580 -16.75 1.82 -25.48
N ARG A 581 -16.21 2.13 -26.67
CA ARG A 581 -15.12 1.40 -27.30
C ARG A 581 -13.96 2.34 -27.61
N HIS A 582 -12.76 1.96 -27.21
CA HIS A 582 -11.51 2.65 -27.52
C HIS A 582 -10.60 1.73 -28.32
N ALA A 583 -10.20 2.15 -29.53
CA ALA A 583 -9.28 1.39 -30.36
C ALA A 583 -7.82 1.59 -29.91
N ASN A 584 -6.96 0.62 -30.19
CA ASN A 584 -5.51 0.67 -29.97
C ASN A 584 -5.11 0.89 -28.50
N VAL A 585 -5.66 0.08 -27.60
CA VAL A 585 -5.36 0.16 -26.16
C VAL A 585 -4.40 -0.95 -25.75
N GLU A 586 -3.49 -0.66 -24.83
CA GLU A 586 -2.53 -1.62 -24.26
C GLU A 586 -2.43 -1.45 -22.73
N GLY A 587 -1.88 -2.45 -22.03
CA GLY A 587 -1.53 -2.36 -20.61
C GLY A 587 -2.71 -2.54 -19.65
N ASP A 588 -2.50 -2.21 -18.38
CA ASP A 588 -3.52 -2.36 -17.33
C ASP A 588 -4.58 -1.25 -17.39
N VAL A 589 -5.84 -1.60 -17.09
CA VAL A 589 -6.94 -0.65 -16.95
C VAL A 589 -7.33 -0.51 -15.48
N LYS A 590 -7.43 0.72 -14.99
CA LYS A 590 -7.97 1.02 -13.66
C LYS A 590 -9.33 1.68 -13.81
N MET A 591 -10.30 1.33 -12.98
CA MET A 591 -11.67 1.84 -13.09
C MET A 591 -12.29 2.04 -11.72
N VAL A 592 -13.03 3.14 -11.56
CA VAL A 592 -13.81 3.46 -10.36
C VAL A 592 -15.17 4.04 -10.75
N ILE A 593 -16.17 3.79 -9.92
CA ILE A 593 -17.46 4.50 -9.98
C ILE A 593 -17.46 5.48 -8.82
N VAL A 594 -17.66 6.76 -9.11
CA VAL A 594 -17.70 7.84 -8.12
C VAL A 594 -18.90 8.73 -8.38
N GLU A 595 -19.74 8.90 -7.37
CA GLU A 595 -21.01 9.64 -7.48
C GLU A 595 -21.87 9.14 -8.67
N HIS A 596 -21.93 9.93 -9.74
CA HIS A 596 -22.71 9.71 -10.96
C HIS A 596 -21.82 9.44 -12.19
N ALA A 597 -20.52 9.26 -11.95
CA ALA A 597 -19.53 9.11 -13.00
C ALA A 597 -18.81 7.76 -12.94
N ILE A 598 -18.50 7.23 -14.11
CA ILE A 598 -17.58 6.08 -14.27
C ILE A 598 -16.29 6.65 -14.83
N VAL A 599 -15.19 6.47 -14.11
CA VAL A 599 -13.86 6.93 -14.52
C VAL A 599 -12.94 5.73 -14.69
N TYR A 600 -12.25 5.67 -15.83
CA TYR A 600 -11.26 4.65 -16.10
C TYR A 600 -9.99 5.23 -16.73
N TYR A 601 -8.87 4.58 -16.48
CA TYR A 601 -7.54 4.99 -16.91
C TYR A 601 -6.91 3.88 -17.75
N TYR A 602 -6.41 4.22 -18.93
CA TYR A 602 -5.85 3.27 -19.91
C TYR A 602 -4.76 3.90 -20.77
N LEU A 603 -3.91 3.10 -21.40
CA LEU A 603 -2.89 3.56 -22.36
C LEU A 603 -3.45 3.48 -23.78
N ASP A 604 -3.54 4.63 -24.46
CA ASP A 604 -3.76 4.68 -25.90
C ASP A 604 -2.39 4.51 -26.59
N ALA A 605 -2.16 3.32 -27.13
CA ALA A 605 -0.88 2.92 -27.72
C ALA A 605 -0.63 3.61 -29.07
N ASN A 606 -1.68 3.99 -29.81
CA ASN A 606 -1.52 4.78 -31.03
C ASN A 606 -1.04 6.20 -30.71
N LYS A 607 -1.64 6.83 -29.68
CA LYS A 607 -1.22 8.18 -29.24
C LYS A 607 -0.05 8.17 -28.27
N MET A 608 0.48 7.00 -27.89
CA MET A 608 1.55 6.80 -26.91
C MET A 608 1.34 7.60 -25.61
N ARG A 609 0.10 7.62 -25.10
CA ARG A 609 -0.25 8.41 -23.92
C ARG A 609 -1.34 7.74 -23.10
N TYR A 610 -1.29 7.95 -21.79
CA TYR A 610 -2.38 7.56 -20.91
C TYR A 610 -3.57 8.51 -21.04
N CYS A 611 -4.77 7.97 -20.92
CA CYS A 611 -6.03 8.69 -21.01
C CYS A 611 -6.97 8.31 -19.88
N PHE A 612 -7.73 9.29 -19.39
CA PHE A 612 -8.95 9.07 -18.62
C PHE A 612 -10.14 9.02 -19.57
N GLY A 613 -10.92 7.95 -19.49
CA GLY A 613 -12.29 7.94 -20.00
C GLY A 613 -13.25 8.23 -18.86
N VAL A 614 -14.14 9.21 -19.07
CA VAL A 614 -15.08 9.69 -18.05
C VAL A 614 -16.47 9.62 -18.64
N TRP A 615 -17.35 8.87 -17.99
CA TRP A 615 -18.78 8.82 -18.30
C TRP A 615 -19.54 9.54 -17.21
N GLU A 616 -20.40 10.48 -17.55
CA GLU A 616 -21.37 11.09 -16.64
C GLU A 616 -22.77 10.59 -16.99
N LEU A 617 -23.48 10.03 -16.01
CA LEU A 617 -24.80 9.42 -16.20
C LEU A 617 -25.89 10.31 -15.60
N PHE A 618 -26.93 10.58 -16.38
CA PHE A 618 -28.06 11.44 -16.02
C PHE A 618 -29.39 10.71 -16.22
N GLU A 619 -30.39 11.06 -15.41
CA GLU A 619 -31.75 10.54 -15.59
C GLU A 619 -32.39 11.13 -16.85
N ASP A 620 -33.09 10.29 -17.61
CA ASP A 620 -33.96 10.70 -18.71
C ASP A 620 -35.38 10.97 -18.18
N ASP A 621 -35.58 12.17 -17.64
CA ASP A 621 -36.87 12.62 -17.11
C ASP A 621 -37.70 13.36 -18.17
N ASN A 622 -39.01 13.09 -18.20
CA ASN A 622 -39.98 13.82 -19.03
C ASN A 622 -40.25 15.27 -18.54
N SER A 623 -39.60 15.73 -17.47
CA SER A 623 -39.77 17.11 -16.98
C SER A 623 -39.10 18.10 -17.92
N PRO A 624 -39.65 19.32 -18.10
CA PRO A 624 -39.01 20.34 -18.93
C PRO A 624 -37.59 20.62 -18.43
N VAL A 625 -36.62 20.40 -19.32
CA VAL A 625 -35.20 20.62 -19.01
C VAL A 625 -34.96 22.12 -18.86
N VAL A 626 -34.38 22.52 -17.73
CA VAL A 626 -33.95 23.90 -17.52
C VAL A 626 -32.64 24.08 -18.26
N SER A 627 -32.64 24.88 -19.32
CA SER A 627 -31.43 25.25 -20.06
C SER A 627 -31.20 26.76 -19.99
N LYS A 628 -29.96 27.19 -20.16
CA LYS A 628 -29.60 28.62 -20.17
C LYS A 628 -30.25 29.40 -21.32
N ALA A 629 -30.61 28.70 -22.40
CA ALA A 629 -31.23 29.27 -23.60
C ALA A 629 -32.78 29.29 -23.52
N ALA A 630 -33.38 28.37 -22.77
CA ALA A 630 -34.78 28.43 -22.44
C ALA A 630 -34.95 29.49 -21.34
N GLY A 631 -35.60 30.61 -21.64
CA GLY A 631 -35.86 31.68 -20.67
C GLY A 631 -36.73 31.20 -19.49
N ALA A 632 -36.14 30.48 -18.55
CA ALA A 632 -36.80 30.00 -17.36
C ALA A 632 -37.11 31.21 -16.49
N THR A 633 -38.39 31.41 -16.20
CA THR A 633 -38.82 32.50 -15.32
C THR A 633 -38.34 32.23 -13.89
N ILE A 634 -38.01 33.27 -13.11
CA ILE A 634 -37.59 33.15 -11.70
C ILE A 634 -38.55 32.24 -10.90
N PRO A 635 -39.88 32.31 -11.06
CA PRO A 635 -40.81 31.37 -10.42
C PRO A 635 -40.64 29.90 -10.84
N GLN A 636 -40.29 29.59 -12.09
CA GLN A 636 -40.03 28.21 -12.55
C GLN A 636 -38.73 27.67 -11.96
N ILE A 637 -37.69 28.51 -11.87
CA ILE A 637 -36.44 28.17 -11.21
C ILE A 637 -36.70 27.86 -9.73
N ILE A 638 -37.39 28.77 -9.03
CA ILE A 638 -37.82 28.59 -7.64
C ILE A 638 -38.63 27.29 -7.49
N ALA A 639 -39.68 27.08 -8.29
CA ALA A 639 -40.53 25.89 -8.22
C ALA A 639 -39.73 24.58 -8.39
N SER A 640 -38.69 24.57 -9.23
CA SER A 640 -37.82 23.40 -9.41
C SER A 640 -37.04 22.99 -8.15
N PHE A 641 -36.73 23.94 -7.25
CA PHE A 641 -36.07 23.67 -5.95
C PHE A 641 -37.04 23.22 -4.85
N PHE A 642 -38.34 23.51 -4.98
CA PHE A 642 -39.37 23.23 -3.97
C PHE A 642 -40.27 22.02 -4.32
N VAL A 643 -39.97 21.24 -5.36
CA VAL A 643 -40.68 19.98 -5.63
C VAL A 643 -40.29 18.94 -4.57
N ASN A 644 -41.04 18.96 -3.47
CA ASN A 644 -40.82 18.16 -2.29
C ASN A 644 -41.43 16.75 -2.43
N THR A 645 -41.19 16.07 -3.54
CA THR A 645 -41.57 14.67 -3.69
C THR A 645 -40.37 13.81 -3.34
N LYS A 646 -40.44 13.09 -2.21
CA LYS A 646 -39.56 11.94 -1.97
C LYS A 646 -39.75 10.96 -3.13
N ARG A 647 -38.85 11.02 -4.11
CA ARG A 647 -38.85 10.13 -5.27
C ARG A 647 -38.06 8.89 -4.88
N GLU A 648 -38.69 7.73 -5.00
CA GLU A 648 -38.03 6.45 -4.83
C GLU A 648 -37.44 6.01 -6.17
N PHE A 649 -36.17 5.65 -6.18
CA PHE A 649 -35.52 5.09 -7.36
C PHE A 649 -35.74 3.58 -7.40
N SER A 650 -36.15 3.05 -8.56
CA SER A 650 -36.25 1.62 -8.81
C SER A 650 -35.65 1.29 -10.17
N SER A 651 -34.60 0.47 -10.17
CA SER A 651 -33.94 -0.03 -11.39
C SER A 651 -34.92 -0.66 -12.40
N ARG A 652 -36.05 -1.20 -11.95
CA ARG A 652 -37.05 -1.84 -12.82
C ARG A 652 -38.03 -0.85 -13.48
N ALA A 653 -38.18 0.36 -12.93
CA ALA A 653 -39.11 1.36 -13.40
C ALA A 653 -38.43 2.54 -14.10
N THR A 654 -37.12 2.69 -13.92
CA THR A 654 -36.34 3.78 -14.50
C THR A 654 -36.00 3.51 -15.97
N ARG A 655 -35.97 4.59 -16.77
CA ARG A 655 -35.49 4.53 -18.16
C ARG A 655 -33.96 4.40 -18.23
N PRO A 656 -33.40 3.93 -19.35
CA PRO A 656 -31.96 3.97 -19.55
C PRO A 656 -31.40 5.38 -19.36
N PRO A 657 -30.23 5.54 -18.71
CA PRO A 657 -29.62 6.84 -18.47
C PRO A 657 -29.14 7.48 -19.78
N ILE A 658 -29.05 8.80 -19.75
CA ILE A 658 -28.30 9.55 -20.76
C ILE A 658 -26.85 9.62 -20.30
N VAL A 659 -25.92 9.24 -21.18
CA VAL A 659 -24.50 9.14 -20.87
C VAL A 659 -23.72 10.16 -21.68
N ALA A 660 -23.05 11.09 -21.01
CA ALA A 660 -22.01 11.92 -21.61
C ALA A 660 -20.67 11.23 -21.47
N VAL A 661 -19.99 10.98 -22.59
CA VAL A 661 -18.66 10.36 -22.61
C VAL A 661 -17.63 11.42 -23.00
N SER A 662 -16.55 11.52 -22.23
CA SER A 662 -15.39 12.33 -22.58
C SER A 662 -14.10 11.55 -22.37
N THR A 663 -13.07 11.91 -23.14
CA THR A 663 -11.72 11.34 -23.05
C THR A 663 -10.71 12.44 -22.85
N LEU A 664 -9.93 12.36 -21.79
CA LEU A 664 -8.91 13.33 -21.41
C LEU A 664 -7.54 12.64 -21.43
N GLY A 665 -6.58 13.17 -22.18
CA GLY A 665 -5.18 12.75 -22.05
C GLY A 665 -4.64 13.11 -20.67
N ALA A 666 -3.77 12.29 -20.11
CA ALA A 666 -3.14 12.58 -18.82
C ALA A 666 -1.62 12.56 -18.98
N PHE A 667 -0.96 13.59 -18.46
CA PHE A 667 0.48 13.54 -18.29
C PHE A 667 0.77 12.70 -17.04
N GLY A 668 1.45 11.58 -17.25
CA GLY A 668 1.73 10.62 -16.19
C GLY A 668 2.28 9.32 -16.73
N GLY A 669 2.51 8.38 -15.83
CA GLY A 669 2.88 7.00 -16.14
C GLY A 669 1.79 6.02 -15.69
N PRO A 670 2.07 4.71 -15.72
CA PRO A 670 1.11 3.71 -15.28
C PRO A 670 0.65 3.96 -13.84
N LEU A 671 -0.64 3.76 -13.59
CA LEU A 671 -1.21 3.77 -12.24
C LEU A 671 -1.09 2.38 -11.61
N ALA A 672 -0.55 2.34 -10.40
CA ALA A 672 -0.61 1.14 -9.58
C ALA A 672 -2.05 0.90 -9.10
N ASP A 673 -2.69 1.95 -8.60
CA ASP A 673 -4.07 1.91 -8.13
C ASP A 673 -4.76 3.28 -8.26
N MET A 674 -6.09 3.25 -8.28
CA MET A 674 -6.94 4.43 -8.34
C MET A 674 -8.06 4.29 -7.31
N GLY A 675 -8.11 5.23 -6.37
CA GLY A 675 -9.09 5.27 -5.29
C GLY A 675 -9.91 6.56 -5.28
N VAL A 676 -10.86 6.64 -4.36
CA VAL A 676 -11.78 7.80 -4.21
C VAL A 676 -11.79 8.25 -2.76
N THR A 677 -11.79 9.56 -2.51
CA THR A 677 -11.94 10.11 -1.16
C THR A 677 -13.36 9.91 -0.62
N THR A 678 -13.48 9.52 0.64
CA THR A 678 -14.78 9.27 1.30
C THR A 678 -15.08 10.36 2.33
N SER A 679 -16.36 10.60 2.63
CA SER A 679 -16.81 11.57 3.63
C SER A 679 -18.10 11.05 4.28
N LEU A 680 -18.34 11.40 5.55
CA LEU A 680 -19.38 10.77 6.37
C LEU A 680 -20.79 10.94 5.81
N ASN A 681 -21.14 12.15 5.35
CA ASN A 681 -22.43 12.46 4.77
C ASN A 681 -22.38 12.53 3.23
N ALA A 682 -21.26 12.20 2.61
CA ALA A 682 -21.08 12.31 1.15
C ALA A 682 -21.49 13.69 0.56
N ILE A 683 -21.33 14.78 1.34
CA ILE A 683 -21.61 16.17 0.94
C ILE A 683 -20.36 16.82 0.36
N ALA A 684 -19.17 16.52 0.92
CA ALA A 684 -17.92 17.02 0.40
C ALA A 684 -17.66 16.53 -1.03
N ARG A 685 -16.93 17.33 -1.81
CA ARG A 685 -16.62 16.99 -3.20
C ARG A 685 -15.69 15.79 -3.22
N LYS A 686 -15.97 14.84 -4.11
CA LYS A 686 -15.12 13.65 -4.24
C LYS A 686 -13.88 13.96 -5.08
N SER A 687 -12.77 13.38 -4.67
CA SER A 687 -11.49 13.47 -5.38
C SER A 687 -11.00 12.06 -5.70
N LEU A 688 -10.37 11.91 -6.85
CA LEU A 688 -9.63 10.70 -7.21
C LEU A 688 -8.24 10.75 -6.58
N VAL A 689 -7.87 9.67 -5.92
CA VAL A 689 -6.51 9.42 -5.45
C VAL A 689 -5.82 8.57 -6.50
N LEU A 690 -4.76 9.11 -7.10
CA LEU A 690 -3.99 8.48 -8.16
C LEU A 690 -2.63 8.06 -7.61
N ALA A 691 -2.42 6.75 -7.42
CA ALA A 691 -1.11 6.21 -7.05
C ALA A 691 -0.38 5.75 -8.30
N TYR A 692 0.62 6.53 -8.73
CA TYR A 692 1.46 6.18 -9.87
C TYR A 692 2.45 5.08 -9.50
N ALA A 693 2.74 4.16 -10.43
CA ALA A 693 3.76 3.13 -10.26
C ALA A 693 5.16 3.73 -10.00
N THR A 694 5.38 5.00 -10.39
CA THR A 694 6.59 5.75 -10.07
C THR A 694 6.75 6.07 -8.57
N GLY A 695 5.71 5.89 -7.76
CA GLY A 695 5.70 6.16 -6.33
C GLY A 695 5.11 7.52 -5.93
N ARG A 696 4.58 8.28 -6.89
CA ARG A 696 3.92 9.56 -6.60
C ARG A 696 2.43 9.34 -6.39
N VAL A 697 1.85 10.06 -5.42
CA VAL A 697 0.42 10.03 -5.10
C VAL A 697 -0.15 11.42 -5.34
N ALA A 698 -1.11 11.53 -6.26
CA ALA A 698 -1.82 12.77 -6.56
C ALA A 698 -3.29 12.68 -6.14
N VAL A 699 -3.87 13.79 -5.71
CA VAL A 699 -5.28 13.91 -5.39
C VAL A 699 -5.90 14.94 -6.32
N VAL A 700 -6.80 14.49 -7.20
CA VAL A 700 -7.43 15.31 -8.23
C VAL A 700 -8.92 15.37 -7.98
N GLU A 701 -9.47 16.57 -7.83
CA GLU A 701 -10.93 16.73 -7.67
C GLU A 701 -11.69 16.21 -8.89
N LEU A 702 -12.75 15.43 -8.67
CA LEU A 702 -13.55 14.81 -9.74
C LEU A 702 -14.04 15.84 -10.76
N ARG A 703 -14.39 17.05 -10.30
CA ARG A 703 -14.88 18.14 -11.15
C ARG A 703 -13.94 18.46 -12.32
N GLN A 704 -12.62 18.32 -12.14
CA GLN A 704 -11.64 18.62 -13.19
C GLN A 704 -11.67 17.60 -14.35
N LEU A 705 -12.31 16.44 -14.14
CA LEU A 705 -12.42 15.36 -15.10
C LEU A 705 -13.77 15.35 -15.83
N LEU A 706 -14.80 15.96 -15.24
CA LEU A 706 -16.15 16.01 -15.81
C LEU A 706 -16.15 16.77 -17.13
N ALA A 707 -16.88 16.25 -18.12
CA ALA A 707 -16.96 16.79 -19.47
C ALA A 707 -17.45 18.24 -19.47
N GLY A 708 -18.35 18.59 -18.53
CA GLY A 708 -18.95 19.93 -18.46
C GLY A 708 -18.03 21.00 -17.88
N ASN A 709 -16.91 20.62 -17.28
CA ASN A 709 -15.99 21.55 -16.63
C ASN A 709 -14.62 21.62 -17.33
N GLN A 710 -14.52 21.11 -18.57
CA GLN A 710 -13.28 21.21 -19.33
C GLN A 710 -12.97 22.67 -19.71
N ILE A 711 -11.71 23.06 -19.52
CA ILE A 711 -11.26 24.44 -19.72
C ILE A 711 -11.30 24.78 -21.22
N PRO A 712 -11.98 25.86 -21.64
CA PRO A 712 -11.91 26.32 -23.03
C PRO A 712 -10.48 26.71 -23.41
N MET A 713 -10.04 26.33 -24.60
CA MET A 713 -8.74 26.72 -25.13
C MET A 713 -8.71 28.25 -25.36
N PRO A 714 -7.65 28.94 -24.92
CA PRO A 714 -7.51 30.37 -25.17
C PRO A 714 -7.51 30.64 -26.67
N ASN A 715 -8.26 31.66 -27.10
CA ASN A 715 -8.39 32.10 -28.50
C ASN A 715 -9.06 31.12 -29.47
N MET A 716 -9.60 30.00 -29.01
CA MET A 716 -10.38 29.07 -29.84
C MET A 716 -11.76 28.86 -29.23
N LYS A 717 -12.76 29.57 -29.78
CA LYS A 717 -14.17 29.27 -29.47
C LYS A 717 -14.43 27.81 -29.90
N ASP A 718 -15.13 27.07 -29.06
CA ASP A 718 -15.57 25.68 -29.27
C ASP A 718 -14.52 24.57 -29.14
N ARG A 719 -13.29 24.89 -28.68
CA ARG A 719 -12.31 23.85 -28.31
C ARG A 719 -12.06 23.82 -26.81
N GLN A 720 -12.22 22.65 -26.20
CA GLN A 720 -11.88 22.41 -24.81
C GLN A 720 -10.48 21.79 -24.69
N MET A 721 -9.86 21.94 -23.53
CA MET A 721 -8.58 21.33 -23.20
C MET A 721 -8.75 19.82 -23.13
N SER A 722 -8.02 19.11 -23.98
CA SER A 722 -8.10 17.65 -24.11
C SER A 722 -7.23 16.89 -23.12
N HIS A 723 -6.62 17.57 -22.14
CA HIS A 723 -5.69 16.97 -21.19
C HIS A 723 -5.97 17.42 -19.76
N LEU A 724 -5.84 16.47 -18.82
CA LEU A 724 -5.76 16.77 -17.39
C LEU A 724 -4.37 17.29 -17.05
N LEU A 725 -4.31 18.47 -16.45
CA LEU A 725 -3.09 19.03 -15.89
C LEU A 725 -3.02 18.67 -14.40
N VAL A 726 -1.96 17.95 -14.02
CA VAL A 726 -1.68 17.61 -12.61
C VAL A 726 -0.48 18.42 -12.14
N PRO A 727 -0.68 19.65 -11.63
CA PRO A 727 0.41 20.47 -11.12
C PRO A 727 1.01 19.87 -9.83
N SER A 728 2.22 20.32 -9.48
CA SER A 728 2.99 19.77 -8.35
C SER A 728 2.26 19.83 -7.00
N PHE A 729 1.42 20.84 -6.77
CA PHE A 729 0.67 21.01 -5.53
C PHE A 729 -0.49 20.01 -5.35
N LEU A 730 -0.88 19.27 -6.40
CA LEU A 730 -1.86 18.18 -6.27
C LEU A 730 -1.22 16.87 -5.79
N PHE A 731 0.11 16.78 -5.73
CA PHE A 731 0.79 15.61 -5.19
C PHE A 731 0.76 15.63 -3.67
N ALA A 732 -0.04 14.76 -3.08
CA ALA A 732 -0.07 14.54 -1.64
C ALA A 732 1.26 13.98 -1.13
N SER A 733 1.93 13.13 -1.93
CA SER A 733 3.30 12.65 -1.66
C SER A 733 4.35 13.69 -2.13
N HIS A 734 4.22 14.92 -1.63
CA HIS A 734 5.03 16.06 -2.06
C HIS A 734 6.54 15.79 -1.81
N LYS A 735 6.89 15.31 -0.61
CA LYS A 735 8.24 14.91 -0.18
C LYS A 735 8.55 13.44 -0.47
N TYR A 736 7.54 12.59 -0.33
CA TYR A 736 7.71 11.14 -0.34
C TYR A 736 7.59 10.53 -1.73
N ARG A 737 8.34 9.45 -1.96
CA ARG A 737 8.24 8.61 -3.14
C ARG A 737 8.14 7.16 -2.71
N LEU A 738 6.97 6.58 -2.94
CA LEU A 738 6.62 5.24 -2.49
C LEU A 738 7.26 4.19 -3.40
N ALA A 739 7.84 3.15 -2.81
CA ALA A 739 8.26 1.98 -3.55
C ALA A 739 7.06 1.05 -3.79
N PHE A 740 6.87 0.64 -5.04
CA PHE A 740 5.85 -0.32 -5.47
C PHE A 740 4.48 -0.14 -4.80
N PRO A 741 3.80 1.01 -4.96
CA PRO A 741 2.43 1.17 -4.48
C PRO A 741 1.53 0.10 -5.12
N ARG A 742 0.50 -0.36 -4.40
CA ARG A 742 -0.41 -1.44 -4.85
C ARG A 742 -1.87 -1.19 -4.56
N LYS A 743 -2.22 -0.64 -3.40
CA LYS A 743 -3.62 -0.47 -2.98
C LYS A 743 -3.83 0.80 -2.17
N ILE A 744 -4.88 1.54 -2.51
CA ILE A 744 -5.35 2.73 -1.81
C ILE A 744 -6.51 2.33 -0.88
N THR A 745 -6.51 2.86 0.32
CA THR A 745 -7.60 2.70 1.30
C THR A 745 -7.96 4.07 1.82
N THR A 746 -9.24 4.40 1.76
CA THR A 746 -9.76 5.70 2.20
C THR A 746 -10.86 5.51 3.24
N GLU A 747 -10.91 6.43 4.19
CA GLU A 747 -11.88 6.39 5.29
C GLU A 747 -12.21 7.82 5.70
N PRO A 748 -13.49 8.19 5.92
CA PRO A 748 -13.84 9.54 6.34
C PRO A 748 -13.32 9.86 7.75
N THR A 749 -13.14 11.14 8.01
CA THR A 749 -13.09 11.68 9.37
C THR A 749 -14.49 12.07 9.85
N LEU A 750 -14.64 12.52 11.10
CA LEU A 750 -15.92 13.11 11.54
C LEU A 750 -16.18 14.45 10.83
N LEU A 751 -15.12 15.16 10.45
CA LEU A 751 -15.23 16.32 9.59
C LEU A 751 -15.56 15.88 8.17
N GLU A 752 -16.58 16.50 7.60
CA GLU A 752 -17.07 16.22 6.26
C GLU A 752 -16.02 16.57 5.20
N SER A 753 -15.24 17.63 5.45
CA SER A 753 -14.25 18.12 4.49
C SER A 753 -12.97 17.28 4.40
N SER A 754 -12.73 16.37 5.36
CA SER A 754 -11.48 15.60 5.45
C SER A 754 -11.66 14.09 5.47
N CYS A 755 -10.64 13.40 4.95
CA CYS A 755 -10.58 11.95 4.85
C CYS A 755 -9.15 11.46 5.10
N HIS A 756 -9.06 10.24 5.58
CA HIS A 756 -7.82 9.50 5.72
C HIS A 756 -7.51 8.79 4.42
N VAL A 757 -6.27 8.89 3.94
CA VAL A 757 -5.80 8.19 2.74
C VAL A 757 -4.55 7.40 3.12
N LEU A 758 -4.63 6.08 2.94
CA LEU A 758 -3.52 5.16 3.07
C LEU A 758 -3.20 4.57 1.70
N VAL A 759 -1.94 4.61 1.32
CA VAL A 759 -1.41 3.89 0.16
C VAL A 759 -0.47 2.81 0.67
N SER A 760 -0.79 1.56 0.34
CA SER A 760 -0.02 0.38 0.70
C SER A 760 0.67 -0.23 -0.52
N GLY A 761 1.88 -0.71 -0.32
CA GLY A 761 2.78 -1.26 -1.34
C GLY A 761 3.94 -1.97 -0.65
N LEU A 762 5.15 -1.87 -1.23
CA LEU A 762 6.37 -2.17 -0.44
C LEU A 762 6.47 -1.21 0.74
N ASP A 763 6.09 0.06 0.54
CA ASP A 763 5.96 1.04 1.62
C ASP A 763 4.51 1.29 2.02
N LEU A 764 4.36 1.85 3.22
CA LEU A 764 3.11 2.44 3.67
C LEU A 764 3.24 3.95 3.67
N PHE A 765 2.30 4.64 3.05
CA PHE A 765 2.19 6.10 3.08
C PHE A 765 0.81 6.49 3.53
N TYR A 766 0.74 7.36 4.53
CA TYR A 766 -0.50 7.89 5.03
C TYR A 766 -0.50 9.42 4.92
N VAL A 767 -1.65 9.96 4.53
CA VAL A 767 -1.91 11.39 4.51
C VAL A 767 -3.39 11.65 4.82
N ARG A 768 -3.66 12.71 5.57
CA ARG A 768 -5.01 13.25 5.66
C ARG A 768 -5.26 14.18 4.48
N SER A 769 -6.17 13.79 3.60
CA SER A 769 -6.57 14.59 2.45
C SER A 769 -7.87 15.33 2.74
N SER A 770 -8.06 16.50 2.14
CA SER A 770 -9.32 17.24 2.21
C SER A 770 -9.87 17.53 0.83
N SER A 771 -11.19 17.57 0.73
CA SER A 771 -11.91 17.94 -0.48
C SER A 771 -11.78 19.46 -0.70
N GLY A 772 -10.66 19.89 -1.29
CA GLY A 772 -10.35 21.31 -1.44
C GLY A 772 -9.88 21.91 -0.11
N LYS A 773 -10.35 23.12 0.23
CA LYS A 773 -10.04 23.73 1.54
C LYS A 773 -11.01 23.22 2.60
N PRO A 774 -10.54 22.87 3.81
CA PRO A 774 -11.42 22.44 4.89
C PRO A 774 -12.37 23.59 5.27
N PHE A 775 -13.67 23.34 5.17
CA PHE A 775 -14.71 24.36 5.37
C PHE A 775 -15.43 24.25 6.73
N ASP A 776 -15.24 23.12 7.42
CA ASP A 776 -15.82 22.78 8.72
C ASP A 776 -14.80 22.90 9.87
N LEU A 777 -13.55 23.28 9.56
CA LEU A 777 -12.51 23.61 10.51
C LEU A 777 -12.11 25.08 10.33
N LEU A 778 -11.98 25.80 11.44
CA LEU A 778 -11.39 27.14 11.41
C LEU A 778 -9.93 27.03 10.94
N ASN A 779 -9.55 27.82 9.95
CA ASN A 779 -8.18 27.79 9.45
C ASN A 779 -7.15 28.00 10.58
N SER A 780 -6.01 27.33 10.47
CA SER A 780 -4.88 27.50 11.40
C SER A 780 -4.33 28.94 11.40
N ASP A 781 -4.42 29.63 10.26
CA ASP A 781 -3.98 31.02 10.08
C ASP A 781 -4.98 32.09 10.54
N PHE A 782 -6.08 31.69 11.19
CA PHE A 782 -7.08 32.64 11.68
C PHE A 782 -6.48 33.57 12.74
N ASN A 783 -6.49 34.88 12.47
CA ASN A 783 -5.89 35.91 13.33
C ASN A 783 -6.75 36.20 14.58
N LYS A 784 -6.69 35.27 15.55
CA LYS A 784 -7.37 35.39 16.85
C LYS A 784 -6.96 36.66 17.60
N PRO A 785 -5.67 37.08 17.63
CA PRO A 785 -5.28 38.31 18.30
C PRO A 785 -5.95 39.57 17.72
N LEU A 786 -6.05 39.67 16.40
CA LEU A 786 -6.72 40.79 15.74
C LEU A 786 -8.21 40.83 16.10
N LEU A 787 -8.89 39.68 16.09
CA LEU A 787 -10.30 39.60 16.48
C LEU A 787 -10.51 40.10 17.92
N ILE A 788 -9.73 39.58 18.88
CA ILE A 788 -9.81 39.97 20.29
C ILE A 788 -9.55 41.48 20.43
N THR A 789 -8.54 41.98 19.73
CA THR A 789 -8.14 43.38 19.75
C THR A 789 -9.24 44.31 19.24
N LEU A 790 -9.88 43.96 18.12
CA LEU A 790 -10.99 44.74 17.56
C LEU A 790 -12.20 44.74 18.50
N VAL A 791 -12.57 43.59 19.06
CA VAL A 791 -13.71 43.47 19.98
C VAL A 791 -13.47 44.32 21.23
N CYS A 792 -12.30 44.20 21.86
CA CYS A 792 -11.92 45.02 23.01
C CYS A 792 -11.85 46.52 22.65
N GLY A 793 -11.27 46.85 21.49
CA GLY A 793 -11.18 48.23 20.99
C GLY A 793 -12.56 48.87 20.79
N PHE A 794 -13.50 48.17 20.17
CA PHE A 794 -14.87 48.66 19.99
C PHE A 794 -15.65 48.79 21.30
N ALA A 795 -15.42 47.91 22.27
CA ALA A 795 -16.02 48.01 23.59
C ALA A 795 -15.55 49.28 24.33
N VAL A 796 -14.24 49.55 24.33
CA VAL A 796 -13.67 50.78 24.92
C VAL A 796 -14.19 52.01 24.20
N LEU A 797 -14.18 52.00 22.87
CA LEU A 797 -14.68 53.12 22.06
C LEU A 797 -16.15 53.42 22.37
N SER A 798 -16.98 52.39 22.52
CA SER A 798 -18.40 52.54 22.84
C SER A 798 -18.63 53.17 24.21
N VAL A 799 -17.83 52.82 25.22
CA VAL A 799 -17.87 53.46 26.55
C VAL A 799 -17.46 54.94 26.46
N LEU A 800 -16.39 55.24 25.72
CA LEU A 800 -15.93 56.62 25.51
C LEU A 800 -16.98 57.46 24.79
N VAL A 801 -17.52 56.96 23.67
CA VAL A 801 -18.56 57.65 22.89
C VAL A 801 -19.80 57.88 23.75
N ARG A 802 -20.28 56.88 24.50
CA ARG A 802 -21.41 57.04 25.42
C ARG A 802 -21.17 58.12 26.46
N TYR A 803 -19.98 58.18 27.04
CA TYR A 803 -19.61 59.23 27.99
C TYR A 803 -19.68 60.63 27.35
N PHE A 804 -19.07 60.81 26.18
CA PHE A 804 -19.08 62.10 25.47
C PHE A 804 -20.48 62.52 25.01
N VAL A 805 -21.29 61.59 24.52
CA VAL A 805 -22.68 61.84 24.11
C VAL A 805 -23.53 62.24 25.32
N ASN A 806 -23.49 61.50 26.42
CA ASN A 806 -24.24 61.84 27.64
C ASN A 806 -23.86 63.23 28.16
N ARG A 807 -22.58 63.58 28.14
CA ARG A 807 -22.10 64.92 28.52
C ARG A 807 -22.63 65.99 27.58
N LYS A 808 -22.63 65.75 26.26
CA LYS A 808 -23.16 66.69 25.26
C LYS A 808 -24.67 66.90 25.44
N VAL A 809 -25.44 65.83 25.65
CA VAL A 809 -26.89 65.88 25.90
C VAL A 809 -27.18 66.65 27.18
N LEU A 810 -26.46 66.35 28.28
CA LEU A 810 -26.63 67.07 29.54
C LEU A 810 -26.34 68.56 29.35
N ASN A 811 -25.22 68.94 28.73
CA ASN A 811 -24.90 70.34 28.48
C ASN A 811 -25.96 71.06 27.62
N SER A 812 -26.51 70.38 26.62
CA SER A 812 -27.58 70.92 25.77
C SER A 812 -28.91 71.07 26.50
N ALA A 813 -29.18 70.23 27.50
CA ALA A 813 -30.39 70.33 28.32
C ALA A 813 -30.29 71.41 29.43
N TRP A 814 -29.07 71.86 29.73
CA TRP A 814 -28.79 72.93 30.70
C TRP A 814 -28.72 74.32 30.05
N GLN A 815 -28.76 74.38 28.71
CA GLN A 815 -29.02 75.59 27.93
C GLN A 815 -30.53 75.73 27.74
#